data_AF-A0A1Z4RAQ2-F1
#
_entry.id   AF-A0A1Z4RAQ2-F1
#
_cell.length_a   1.000
_cell.length_b   1.000
_cell.length_c   1.000
_cell.angle_alpha   90.00
_cell.angle_beta   90.00
_cell.angle_gamma   90.00
#
_symmetry.space_group_name_H-M   'P 1'
#
loop_
_entity.id
_entity.type
_entity.pdbx_description
1 polymer ?
#
loop_
_entity_poly.entity_id
_entity_poly.type
_entity_poly.pdbx_seq_one_letter_code
_entity_poly.pdbx_strand_id
1 'polypeptide(L)'
;MSLNFTGKDLRGRSFRGVNLAGANFSHADIRGTNFSDTTLIGANFHQVQAGLENYQLFLLSCLALSLSAICGFAAAFSGIIATDFIFFAVREGFKFTLLAGGIALITLVVFCVLIVHQALEVALGTAAVVGAIAIAMAAIMAIDGVIAGSVAGVLVAVGIALALVMAVAFVMMVTLTRSFGFFAALLAVGSGGICGVYLGGIITNKVVALNVGIITVIIGTLLAIYLTQQVFSDEVKFAFIRGLGIYLASVGGTSFRNANLTNVCFQQARLKHVDFRNSILKHTNFHLAEKLDFARLNQTILMNPLVRNLLVTKRGNGKAYIYCNLKGANLVDADLNYADFTNADVSEATFVGAWLEGANFTQAQAIKANFQQVKLTGACLQAWNIDSTTELNAVICDYVYLLNNQGERRPSSGVFAPGEFTKLFQVAINTVDLIFRDGLDLQALYTALNHMQVENQTMQFGIRGIENKGDAVVVVKVEVTEKFSREVDKARIHADFTQSYLEAKYQAELQGKNEQIALYRQHQAELKQLLQMFAPVRKELQVVNKLVILKFQGDLNSGFTITLQLAVEGESPFAECTGNLPPASELILLYSQWQSAYYGSLQTNSRLDIPDTQITNVSRHSFVEECENLANKLRQSFNVWLDSSEGFRLVKEKLLAQLNPTDIIRVILQTEDYYLRRLPFQLWNFFDNYHDAELALGTTTYHRVESQLLPSADRKIQILAIIGNSTGIDVSEDKQILERLPNTEIKFLVEPQRQQLNDELRSQSWDILFFAGHSYTQSQAELGRIYINPTETLTIAQLKNALKKAIQSGLQLAIFNSCDGLGLGVNLIELHIPQMIVMREPVPDKVAQEFLKSFLTTFANGSTLYQSVREAREKLQGLENEFPCATWLPVIFQNPAAIPPSWENWQLRD
;
A
#
# COMPACT_ATOMS: atom_id res chain seq x y z
N MET A 1 45.63 -2.41 -1.87
CA MET A 1 45.87 -1.00 -1.49
C MET A 1 44.50 -0.34 -1.46
N SER A 2 44.00 0.08 -0.29
CA SER A 2 42.71 0.79 -0.22
C SER A 2 42.89 2.19 -0.83
N LEU A 3 41.97 2.58 -1.71
CA LEU A 3 41.97 3.90 -2.32
C LEU A 3 41.70 4.96 -1.25
N ASN A 4 42.55 5.99 -1.16
CA ASN A 4 42.44 7.03 -0.14
C ASN A 4 42.07 8.38 -0.78
N PHE A 5 40.86 8.84 -0.46
CA PHE A 5 40.27 10.11 -0.85
C PHE A 5 39.97 11.02 0.36
N THR A 6 40.61 10.78 1.50
CA THR A 6 40.39 11.58 2.71
C THR A 6 40.61 13.07 2.44
N GLY A 7 39.63 13.90 2.84
CA GLY A 7 39.67 15.35 2.69
C GLY A 7 39.69 15.87 1.25
N LYS A 8 39.48 14.99 0.24
CA LYS A 8 39.50 15.40 -1.16
C LYS A 8 38.21 16.09 -1.55
N ASP A 9 38.34 17.05 -2.47
CA ASP A 9 37.22 17.63 -3.19
C ASP A 9 36.89 16.74 -4.39
N LEU A 10 35.78 16.03 -4.30
CA LEU A 10 35.28 15.10 -5.32
C LEU A 10 33.98 15.61 -5.95
N ARG A 11 33.66 16.89 -5.78
CA ARG A 11 32.39 17.44 -6.25
C ARG A 11 32.17 17.18 -7.74
N GLY A 12 30.95 16.75 -8.08
CA GLY A 12 30.53 16.45 -9.45
C GLY A 12 31.25 15.28 -10.11
N ARG A 13 32.12 14.55 -9.41
CA ARG A 13 32.84 13.39 -9.99
C ARG A 13 31.90 12.21 -10.17
N SER A 14 32.26 11.30 -11.08
CA SER A 14 31.52 10.05 -11.26
C SER A 14 32.42 8.86 -10.96
N PHE A 15 31.91 7.98 -10.10
CA PHE A 15 32.47 6.67 -9.80
C PHE A 15 31.51 5.56 -10.21
N ARG A 16 30.54 5.85 -11.09
CA ARG A 16 29.45 4.93 -11.42
C ARG A 16 29.97 3.55 -11.83
N GLY A 17 29.44 2.49 -11.23
CA GLY A 17 29.80 1.11 -11.55
C GLY A 17 31.18 0.65 -11.05
N VAL A 18 31.95 1.52 -10.36
CA VAL A 18 33.30 1.19 -9.90
C VAL A 18 33.24 0.39 -8.59
N ASN A 19 34.17 -0.57 -8.45
CA ASN A 19 34.43 -1.23 -7.17
C ASN A 19 35.40 -0.38 -6.33
N LEU A 20 34.87 0.16 -5.24
CA LEU A 20 35.54 1.03 -4.28
C LEU A 20 35.49 0.43 -2.86
N ALA A 21 35.45 -0.91 -2.76
CA ALA A 21 35.45 -1.60 -1.48
C ALA A 21 36.64 -1.18 -0.61
N GLY A 22 36.37 -0.86 0.66
CA GLY A 22 37.37 -0.39 1.63
C GLY A 22 37.99 0.98 1.34
N ALA A 23 37.50 1.73 0.35
CA ALA A 23 38.01 3.07 0.05
C ALA A 23 37.69 4.06 1.20
N ASN A 24 38.60 5.00 1.43
CA ASN A 24 38.45 6.01 2.47
C ASN A 24 38.09 7.37 1.89
N PHE A 25 36.87 7.84 2.15
CA PHE A 25 36.32 9.15 1.78
C PHE A 25 36.12 10.06 3.00
N SER A 26 36.76 9.77 4.15
CA SER A 26 36.55 10.54 5.36
C SER A 26 36.86 12.03 5.14
N HIS A 27 36.01 12.92 5.66
CA HIS A 27 36.10 14.37 5.49
C HIS A 27 36.10 14.88 4.04
N ALA A 28 35.82 14.03 3.04
CA ALA A 28 35.76 14.46 1.65
C ALA A 28 34.52 15.33 1.38
N ASP A 29 34.60 16.15 0.35
CA ASP A 29 33.44 16.83 -0.22
C ASP A 29 32.98 16.07 -1.46
N ILE A 30 31.87 15.34 -1.32
CA ILE A 30 31.32 14.47 -2.37
C ILE A 30 30.03 15.03 -2.96
N ARG A 31 29.75 16.32 -2.79
CA ARG A 31 28.51 16.93 -3.31
C ARG A 31 28.43 16.80 -4.84
N GLY A 32 27.30 16.28 -5.32
CA GLY A 32 27.08 15.99 -6.74
C GLY A 32 27.83 14.77 -7.27
N THR A 33 28.51 14.00 -6.41
CA THR A 33 29.25 12.80 -6.84
C THR A 33 28.30 11.66 -7.17
N ASN A 34 28.52 10.98 -8.29
CA ASN A 34 27.71 9.84 -8.70
C ASN A 34 28.40 8.52 -8.32
N PHE A 35 27.91 7.86 -7.27
CA PHE A 35 28.26 6.50 -6.83
C PHE A 35 27.19 5.47 -7.23
N SER A 36 26.36 5.74 -8.24
CA SER A 36 25.34 4.78 -8.66
C SER A 36 25.98 3.47 -9.11
N ASP A 37 25.33 2.35 -8.83
CA ASP A 37 25.75 1.02 -9.26
C ASP A 37 27.16 0.61 -8.72
N THR A 38 27.68 1.27 -7.68
CA THR A 38 29.03 1.00 -7.13
C THR A 38 29.04 -0.09 -6.06
N THR A 39 30.19 -0.73 -5.89
CA THR A 39 30.47 -1.60 -4.74
C THR A 39 31.32 -0.81 -3.74
N LEU A 40 30.75 -0.46 -2.59
CA LEU A 40 31.39 0.36 -1.54
C LEU A 40 31.56 -0.42 -0.23
N ILE A 41 31.61 -1.75 -0.29
CA ILE A 41 31.64 -2.60 0.91
C ILE A 41 32.79 -2.18 1.83
N GLY A 42 32.48 -1.82 3.08
CA GLY A 42 33.46 -1.39 4.07
C GLY A 42 34.11 -0.01 3.82
N ALA A 43 33.59 0.80 2.88
CA ALA A 43 34.12 2.13 2.62
C ALA A 43 33.82 3.11 3.78
N ASN A 44 34.70 4.07 4.01
CA ASN A 44 34.59 5.04 5.09
C ASN A 44 34.17 6.42 4.58
N PHE A 45 32.98 6.88 4.93
CA PHE A 45 32.42 8.21 4.64
C PHE A 45 32.23 9.04 5.93
N HIS A 46 33.01 8.76 6.97
CA HIS A 46 32.99 9.52 8.22
C HIS A 46 33.15 11.03 7.96
N GLN A 47 32.24 11.85 8.50
CA GLN A 47 32.21 13.31 8.34
C GLN A 47 32.24 13.81 6.88
N VAL A 48 31.74 13.02 5.93
CA VAL A 48 31.68 13.45 4.54
C VAL A 48 30.61 14.53 4.35
N GLN A 49 30.85 15.46 3.41
CA GLN A 49 29.83 16.40 2.94
C GLN A 49 29.20 15.88 1.65
N ALA A 50 27.95 15.42 1.71
CA ALA A 50 27.19 14.96 0.57
C ALA A 50 25.99 15.88 0.28
N GLY A 51 25.42 15.75 -0.92
CA GLY A 51 24.29 16.54 -1.39
C GLY A 51 24.59 17.30 -2.68
N LEU A 52 24.01 18.48 -2.84
CA LEU A 52 24.15 19.32 -4.04
C LEU A 52 25.42 20.15 -4.05
N GLU A 53 25.99 20.33 -5.24
CA GLU A 53 27.09 21.27 -5.46
C GLU A 53 26.63 22.73 -5.29
N ASN A 54 27.49 23.61 -4.76
CA ASN A 54 27.18 25.04 -4.60
C ASN A 54 26.81 25.72 -5.93
N TYR A 55 27.42 25.32 -7.06
CA TYR A 55 27.12 25.87 -8.38
C TYR A 55 25.73 25.45 -8.87
N GLN A 56 25.37 24.17 -8.71
CA GLN A 56 24.03 23.70 -9.05
C GLN A 56 22.97 24.32 -8.12
N LEU A 57 23.29 24.49 -6.84
CA LEU A 57 22.45 25.20 -5.89
C LEU A 57 22.26 26.67 -6.31
N PHE A 58 23.32 27.33 -6.79
CA PHE A 58 23.25 28.69 -7.33
C PHE A 58 22.41 28.75 -8.62
N LEU A 59 22.61 27.83 -9.57
CA LEU A 59 21.79 27.73 -10.79
C LEU A 59 20.32 27.50 -10.48
N LEU A 60 20.01 26.57 -9.56
CA LEU A 60 18.64 26.34 -9.09
C LEU A 60 18.06 27.58 -8.41
N SER A 61 18.88 28.33 -7.66
CA SER A 61 18.47 29.59 -7.03
C SER A 61 18.23 30.70 -8.07
N CYS A 62 19.10 30.84 -9.08
CA CYS A 62 18.92 31.77 -10.19
C CYS A 62 17.70 31.43 -11.04
N LEU A 63 17.48 30.14 -11.33
CA LEU A 63 16.31 29.66 -12.04
C LEU A 63 15.04 30.00 -11.26
N ALA A 64 15.02 29.71 -9.95
CA ALA A 64 13.89 30.03 -9.09
C ALA A 64 13.65 31.54 -8.97
N LEU A 65 14.71 32.35 -8.84
CA LEU A 65 14.62 33.82 -8.84
C LEU A 65 14.11 34.36 -10.19
N SER A 66 14.57 33.79 -11.31
CA SER A 66 14.11 34.18 -12.65
C SER A 66 12.63 33.84 -12.85
N LEU A 67 12.20 32.66 -12.40
CA LEU A 67 10.81 32.23 -12.45
C LEU A 67 9.94 33.13 -11.57
N SER A 68 10.42 33.48 -10.37
CA SER A 68 9.76 34.43 -9.48
C SER A 68 9.62 35.83 -10.10
N ALA A 69 10.68 36.34 -10.75
CA ALA A 69 10.64 37.63 -11.44
C ALA A 69 9.69 37.62 -12.64
N ILE A 70 9.66 36.54 -13.43
CA ILE A 70 8.73 36.36 -14.55
C ILE A 70 7.29 36.32 -14.04
N CYS A 71 7.02 35.60 -12.96
CA CYS A 71 5.69 35.55 -12.35
C CYS A 71 5.26 36.93 -11.79
N GLY A 72 6.17 37.64 -11.11
CA GLY A 72 5.92 38.99 -10.60
C GLY A 72 5.65 40.01 -11.72
N PHE A 73 6.41 39.94 -12.82
CA PHE A 73 6.19 40.75 -14.01
C PHE A 73 4.86 40.41 -14.68
N ALA A 74 4.55 39.13 -14.88
CA ALA A 74 3.27 38.69 -15.44
C ALA A 74 2.08 39.17 -14.59
N ALA A 75 2.20 39.14 -13.27
CA ALA A 75 1.18 39.66 -12.36
C ALA A 75 1.00 41.18 -12.51
N ALA A 76 2.09 41.95 -12.50
CA ALA A 76 2.01 43.40 -12.69
C ALA A 76 1.45 43.78 -14.08
N PHE A 77 1.90 43.08 -15.13
CA PHE A 77 1.44 43.29 -16.51
C PHE A 77 -0.04 42.93 -16.68
N SER A 78 -0.51 41.84 -16.04
CA SER A 78 -1.93 41.48 -16.02
C SER A 78 -2.79 42.53 -15.31
N GLY A 79 -2.25 43.19 -14.26
CA GLY A 79 -2.90 44.30 -13.57
C GLY A 79 -3.04 45.56 -14.43
N ILE A 80 -2.04 45.85 -15.28
CA ILE A 80 -2.06 46.98 -16.24
C ILE A 80 -3.06 46.70 -17.36
N ILE A 81 -3.01 45.52 -17.97
CA ILE A 81 -3.98 45.10 -18.98
C ILE A 81 -5.39 45.18 -18.40
N ALA A 82 -5.59 44.72 -17.16
CA ALA A 82 -6.88 44.81 -16.49
C ALA A 82 -7.38 46.26 -16.30
N THR A 83 -6.50 47.21 -15.98
CA THR A 83 -6.88 48.62 -15.78
C THR A 83 -7.18 49.34 -17.10
N ASP A 84 -6.40 49.08 -18.15
CA ASP A 84 -6.69 49.59 -19.50
C ASP A 84 -7.95 48.94 -20.10
N PHE A 85 -8.19 47.66 -19.78
CA PHE A 85 -9.38 46.92 -20.18
C PHE A 85 -10.66 47.46 -19.54
N ILE A 86 -10.63 47.83 -18.25
CA ILE A 86 -11.77 48.50 -17.58
C ILE A 86 -12.07 49.84 -18.27
N PHE A 87 -11.05 50.58 -18.69
CA PHE A 87 -11.22 51.87 -19.36
C PHE A 87 -11.70 51.72 -20.83
N PHE A 88 -11.24 50.69 -21.53
CA PHE A 88 -11.62 50.41 -22.92
C PHE A 88 -13.01 49.76 -23.05
N ALA A 89 -13.38 48.86 -22.13
CA ALA A 89 -14.69 48.22 -22.07
C ALA A 89 -15.85 49.19 -21.76
N VAL A 90 -15.55 50.33 -21.11
CA VAL A 90 -16.50 51.44 -20.92
C VAL A 90 -16.72 52.23 -22.22
N ARG A 91 -15.81 52.15 -23.20
CA ARG A 91 -15.77 53.07 -24.35
C ARG A 91 -16.21 52.45 -25.69
N GLU A 92 -15.91 51.18 -25.97
CA GLU A 92 -16.14 50.54 -27.28
C GLU A 92 -16.68 49.10 -27.11
N GLY A 93 -17.90 48.84 -27.59
CA GLY A 93 -18.70 47.65 -27.27
C GLY A 93 -18.11 46.26 -27.64
N PHE A 94 -17.83 45.47 -26.61
CA PHE A 94 -18.08 44.03 -26.35
C PHE A 94 -17.87 42.87 -27.36
N LYS A 95 -17.46 43.03 -28.63
CA LYS A 95 -17.51 41.87 -29.58
C LYS A 95 -16.22 41.06 -29.82
N PHE A 96 -15.02 41.62 -29.69
CA PHE A 96 -13.77 40.85 -29.92
C PHE A 96 -13.16 40.24 -28.64
N THR A 97 -13.74 40.55 -27.49
CA THR A 97 -13.12 40.40 -26.17
C THR A 97 -13.40 39.06 -25.49
N LEU A 98 -14.49 38.38 -25.86
CA LEU A 98 -14.90 37.11 -25.27
C LEU A 98 -13.95 35.96 -25.66
N LEU A 99 -13.38 36.02 -26.86
CA LEU A 99 -12.54 34.95 -27.41
C LEU A 99 -11.15 34.93 -26.77
N ALA A 100 -10.48 36.09 -26.67
CA ALA A 100 -9.16 36.19 -26.07
C ALA A 100 -9.19 35.98 -24.55
N GLY A 101 -10.20 36.53 -23.86
CA GLY A 101 -10.42 36.29 -22.43
C GLY A 101 -10.79 34.84 -22.13
N GLY A 102 -11.60 34.21 -22.99
CA GLY A 102 -11.92 32.78 -22.91
C GLY A 102 -10.67 31.91 -23.06
N ILE A 103 -9.81 32.20 -24.04
CA ILE A 103 -8.56 31.45 -24.25
C ILE A 103 -7.62 31.60 -23.04
N ALA A 104 -7.43 32.82 -22.52
CA ALA A 104 -6.59 33.04 -21.34
C ALA A 104 -7.15 32.37 -20.07
N LEU A 105 -8.47 32.42 -19.85
CA LEU A 105 -9.15 31.77 -18.74
C LEU A 105 -9.06 30.24 -18.85
N ILE A 106 -9.24 29.67 -20.05
CA ILE A 106 -9.09 28.23 -20.28
C ILE A 106 -7.64 27.80 -20.04
N THR A 107 -6.66 28.57 -20.50
CA THR A 107 -5.24 28.26 -20.30
C THR A 107 -4.84 28.33 -18.81
N LEU A 108 -5.37 29.33 -18.08
CA LEU A 108 -5.17 29.48 -16.64
C LEU A 108 -5.90 28.40 -15.84
N VAL A 109 -7.12 28.04 -16.20
CA VAL A 109 -7.88 26.94 -15.56
C VAL A 109 -7.19 25.61 -15.81
N VAL A 110 -6.66 25.35 -17.01
CA VAL A 110 -5.85 24.15 -17.29
C VAL A 110 -4.59 24.14 -16.44
N PHE A 111 -3.89 25.27 -16.33
CA PHE A 111 -2.67 25.38 -15.50
C PHE A 111 -2.97 25.20 -13.99
N CYS A 112 -4.04 25.82 -13.48
CA CYS A 112 -4.49 25.66 -12.10
C CYS A 112 -5.00 24.24 -11.82
N VAL A 113 -5.76 23.63 -12.75
CA VAL A 113 -6.20 22.23 -12.61
C VAL A 113 -5.00 21.30 -12.58
N LEU A 114 -3.97 21.49 -13.41
CA LEU A 114 -2.76 20.67 -13.39
C LEU A 114 -1.98 20.76 -12.05
N ILE A 115 -1.98 21.92 -11.40
CA ILE A 115 -1.31 22.14 -10.10
C ILE A 115 -2.21 21.68 -8.92
N VAL A 116 -3.52 21.93 -8.98
CA VAL A 116 -4.50 21.62 -7.93
C VAL A 116 -4.84 20.13 -7.87
N HIS A 117 -4.76 19.39 -8.99
CA HIS A 117 -5.06 17.95 -9.04
C HIS A 117 -4.06 17.08 -8.24
N GLN A 118 -2.99 17.68 -7.67
CA GLN A 118 -2.02 17.00 -6.80
C GLN A 118 -2.08 17.41 -5.32
N ALA A 119 -2.86 18.43 -4.92
CA ALA A 119 -2.82 18.97 -3.54
C ALA A 119 -4.18 19.54 -3.06
N LEU A 120 -5.26 18.76 -3.23
CA LEU A 120 -6.64 19.22 -3.12
C LEU A 120 -7.10 19.63 -1.70
N GLU A 121 -6.54 19.06 -0.62
CA GLU A 121 -6.97 19.39 0.76
C GLU A 121 -6.46 20.75 1.26
N VAL A 122 -5.25 21.15 0.86
CA VAL A 122 -4.66 22.45 1.23
C VAL A 122 -5.45 23.59 0.55
N ALA A 123 -5.97 23.34 -0.65
CA ALA A 123 -6.74 24.31 -1.42
C ALA A 123 -8.05 24.73 -0.72
N LEU A 124 -8.73 23.79 -0.04
CA LEU A 124 -10.01 24.04 0.64
C LEU A 124 -9.86 24.98 1.86
N GLY A 125 -8.80 24.81 2.66
CA GLY A 125 -8.51 25.71 3.78
C GLY A 125 -8.15 27.12 3.33
N THR A 126 -7.40 27.24 2.23
CA THR A 126 -7.04 28.54 1.64
C THR A 126 -8.21 29.24 0.95
N ALA A 127 -9.13 28.49 0.34
CA ALA A 127 -10.33 29.03 -0.31
C ALA A 127 -11.30 29.68 0.70
N ALA A 128 -11.37 29.16 1.94
CA ALA A 128 -12.18 29.75 2.99
C ALA A 128 -11.65 31.12 3.48
N VAL A 129 -10.33 31.23 3.67
CA VAL A 129 -9.66 32.50 4.05
C VAL A 129 -9.76 33.53 2.92
N VAL A 130 -9.56 33.07 1.68
CA VAL A 130 -9.71 33.88 0.47
C VAL A 130 -11.16 34.34 0.26
N GLY A 131 -12.13 33.46 0.51
CA GLY A 131 -13.56 33.79 0.44
C GLY A 131 -13.94 34.85 1.47
N ALA A 132 -13.44 34.76 2.70
CA ALA A 132 -13.67 35.75 3.74
C ALA A 132 -13.08 37.13 3.39
N ILE A 133 -11.87 37.17 2.80
CA ILE A 133 -11.21 38.41 2.37
C ILE A 133 -11.94 39.02 1.15
N ALA A 134 -12.38 38.19 0.20
CA ALA A 134 -13.14 38.64 -0.96
C ALA A 134 -14.52 39.20 -0.57
N ILE A 135 -15.19 38.59 0.42
CA ILE A 135 -16.46 39.08 0.98
C ILE A 135 -16.24 40.42 1.71
N ALA A 136 -15.17 40.54 2.49
CA ALA A 136 -14.83 41.79 3.17
C ALA A 136 -14.49 42.93 2.19
N MET A 137 -13.75 42.65 1.11
CA MET A 137 -13.47 43.65 0.07
C MET A 137 -14.70 44.00 -0.77
N ALA A 138 -15.56 43.03 -1.10
CA ALA A 138 -16.82 43.29 -1.77
C ALA A 138 -17.76 44.16 -0.92
N ALA A 139 -17.75 43.98 0.40
CA ALA A 139 -18.51 44.82 1.34
C ALA A 139 -17.98 46.27 1.40
N ILE A 140 -16.66 46.47 1.29
CA ILE A 140 -16.04 47.81 1.25
C ILE A 140 -16.34 48.52 -0.09
N MET A 141 -16.38 47.79 -1.21
CA MET A 141 -16.63 48.35 -2.54
C MET A 141 -18.11 48.59 -2.86
N ALA A 142 -19.04 48.12 -2.02
CA ALA A 142 -20.48 48.32 -2.19
C ALA A 142 -20.99 49.70 -1.75
N ILE A 143 -20.11 50.58 -1.23
CA ILE A 143 -20.49 51.88 -0.67
C ILE A 143 -20.74 52.95 -1.76
N ASP A 144 -20.16 52.81 -2.96
CA ASP A 144 -20.45 53.69 -4.10
C ASP A 144 -21.06 52.89 -5.25
N GLY A 145 -22.40 52.90 -5.29
CA GLY A 145 -23.22 52.06 -6.17
C GLY A 145 -22.92 52.24 -7.67
N VAL A 146 -22.07 51.38 -8.22
CA VAL A 146 -22.03 51.04 -9.65
C VAL A 146 -21.73 49.54 -9.79
N ILE A 147 -22.32 48.96 -10.83
CA ILE A 147 -22.25 47.57 -11.30
C ILE A 147 -20.78 47.13 -11.53
N ALA A 148 -20.04 46.89 -10.44
CA ALA A 148 -18.61 46.55 -10.42
C ALA A 148 -18.33 45.19 -9.74
N GLY A 149 -19.38 44.42 -9.41
CA GLY A 149 -19.25 43.17 -8.65
C GLY A 149 -18.65 41.99 -9.44
N SER A 150 -19.00 41.83 -10.72
CA SER A 150 -18.58 40.68 -11.53
C SER A 150 -17.16 40.81 -12.07
N VAL A 151 -16.72 42.03 -12.41
CA VAL A 151 -15.36 42.31 -12.92
C VAL A 151 -14.33 42.33 -11.79
N ALA A 152 -14.70 42.84 -10.60
CA ALA A 152 -13.83 42.82 -9.42
C ALA A 152 -13.56 41.39 -8.91
N GLY A 153 -14.58 40.51 -8.95
CA GLY A 153 -14.42 39.10 -8.53
C GLY A 153 -13.44 38.30 -9.39
N VAL A 154 -13.45 38.50 -10.71
CA VAL A 154 -12.53 37.81 -11.63
C VAL A 154 -11.10 38.33 -11.47
N LEU A 155 -10.92 39.64 -11.24
CA LEU A 155 -9.60 40.25 -11.04
C LEU A 155 -8.97 39.85 -9.72
N VAL A 156 -9.77 39.76 -8.65
CA VAL A 156 -9.33 39.23 -7.35
C VAL A 156 -8.94 37.75 -7.52
N ALA A 157 -9.73 36.94 -8.23
CA ALA A 157 -9.41 35.53 -8.48
C ALA A 157 -8.11 35.32 -9.29
N VAL A 158 -7.85 36.13 -10.33
CA VAL A 158 -6.60 36.07 -11.10
C VAL A 158 -5.40 36.53 -10.27
N GLY A 159 -5.55 37.59 -9.48
CA GLY A 159 -4.51 38.05 -8.54
C GLY A 159 -4.19 37.02 -7.46
N ILE A 160 -5.21 36.31 -6.95
CA ILE A 160 -5.04 35.21 -5.97
C ILE A 160 -4.39 33.99 -6.61
N ALA A 161 -4.77 33.61 -7.83
CA ALA A 161 -4.17 32.49 -8.54
C ALA A 161 -2.68 32.74 -8.83
N LEU A 162 -2.32 33.96 -9.23
CA LEU A 162 -0.93 34.37 -9.41
C LEU A 162 -0.17 34.43 -8.08
N ALA A 163 -0.80 34.89 -7.00
CA ALA A 163 -0.23 34.87 -5.65
C ALA A 163 0.03 33.44 -5.14
N LEU A 164 -0.86 32.47 -5.46
CA LEU A 164 -0.69 31.05 -5.15
C LEU A 164 0.47 30.42 -5.93
N VAL A 165 0.60 30.74 -7.22
CA VAL A 165 1.75 30.29 -8.05
C VAL A 165 3.06 30.91 -7.53
N MET A 166 3.05 32.19 -7.16
CA MET A 166 4.20 32.83 -6.51
C MET A 166 4.54 32.20 -5.16
N ALA A 167 3.55 31.82 -4.36
CA ALA A 167 3.77 31.19 -3.07
C ALA A 167 4.34 29.76 -3.21
N VAL A 168 3.90 28.97 -4.19
CA VAL A 168 4.46 27.64 -4.48
C VAL A 168 5.90 27.74 -5.00
N ALA A 169 6.18 28.67 -5.91
CA ALA A 169 7.55 28.93 -6.38
C ALA A 169 8.47 29.43 -5.26
N PHE A 170 7.94 30.24 -4.34
CA PHE A 170 8.65 30.75 -3.17
C PHE A 170 8.97 29.63 -2.15
N VAL A 171 7.99 28.79 -1.81
CA VAL A 171 8.18 27.63 -0.94
C VAL A 171 9.20 26.65 -1.54
N MET A 172 9.18 26.47 -2.86
CA MET A 172 10.19 25.70 -3.60
C MET A 172 11.59 26.32 -3.49
N MET A 173 11.71 27.65 -3.47
CA MET A 173 13.00 28.36 -3.29
C MET A 173 13.56 28.26 -1.87
N VAL A 174 12.70 28.31 -0.84
CA VAL A 174 13.12 28.25 0.57
C VAL A 174 13.54 26.83 0.99
N THR A 175 12.87 25.78 0.47
CA THR A 175 13.26 24.38 0.71
C THR A 175 14.66 24.04 0.18
N LEU A 176 15.13 24.75 -0.86
CA LEU A 176 16.46 24.55 -1.47
C LEU A 176 17.61 25.21 -0.70
N THR A 177 17.48 26.45 -0.23
CA THR A 177 18.67 27.28 0.13
C THR A 177 18.90 27.54 1.62
N ARG A 178 17.88 27.49 2.48
CA ARG A 178 17.89 27.72 3.95
C ARG A 178 18.68 28.91 4.54
N SER A 179 19.46 29.69 3.78
CA SER A 179 20.18 30.86 4.27
C SER A 179 20.55 31.77 3.11
N PHE A 180 20.30 33.09 3.25
CA PHE A 180 20.39 34.19 2.28
C PHE A 180 19.23 34.41 1.28
N GLY A 181 18.50 33.38 0.86
CA GLY A 181 17.39 33.55 -0.11
C GLY A 181 16.19 34.36 0.41
N PHE A 182 15.99 34.41 1.73
CA PHE A 182 14.84 35.09 2.35
C PHE A 182 14.80 36.59 2.02
N PHE A 183 15.95 37.27 2.03
CA PHE A 183 16.05 38.70 1.68
C PHE A 183 16.12 38.92 0.17
N ALA A 184 16.83 38.08 -0.59
CA ALA A 184 16.96 38.23 -2.04
C ALA A 184 15.63 37.98 -2.79
N ALA A 185 14.81 37.03 -2.33
CA ALA A 185 13.50 36.76 -2.91
C ALA A 185 12.45 37.83 -2.56
N LEU A 186 12.48 38.37 -1.33
CA LEU A 186 11.65 39.52 -0.94
C LEU A 186 11.98 40.76 -1.79
N LEU A 187 13.28 40.99 -2.05
CA LEU A 187 13.76 42.06 -2.93
C LEU A 187 13.42 41.80 -4.41
N ALA A 188 13.40 40.55 -4.89
CA ALA A 188 13.04 40.21 -6.28
C ALA A 188 11.54 40.35 -6.54
N VAL A 189 10.68 39.90 -5.62
CA VAL A 189 9.22 40.11 -5.69
C VAL A 189 8.87 41.60 -5.56
N GLY A 190 9.55 42.31 -4.66
CA GLY A 190 9.43 43.76 -4.52
C GLY A 190 9.90 44.52 -5.75
N SER A 191 11.08 44.23 -6.29
CA SER A 191 11.64 44.95 -7.44
C SER A 191 10.95 44.62 -8.78
N GLY A 192 10.51 43.38 -8.99
CA GLY A 192 9.72 42.98 -10.17
C GLY A 192 8.31 43.58 -10.15
N GLY A 193 7.66 43.59 -8.98
CA GLY A 193 6.38 44.26 -8.77
C GLY A 193 6.48 45.78 -8.92
N ILE A 194 7.50 46.41 -8.33
CA ILE A 194 7.76 47.85 -8.45
C ILE A 194 8.12 48.25 -9.89
N CYS A 195 8.96 47.49 -10.59
CA CYS A 195 9.28 47.77 -12.01
C CYS A 195 8.04 47.63 -12.90
N GLY A 196 7.24 46.57 -12.73
CA GLY A 196 6.00 46.41 -13.50
C GLY A 196 5.00 47.54 -13.23
N VAL A 197 4.82 47.91 -11.96
CA VAL A 197 3.96 49.02 -11.54
C VAL A 197 4.47 50.39 -12.03
N TYR A 198 5.79 50.61 -12.06
CA TYR A 198 6.40 51.86 -12.53
C TYR A 198 6.35 51.99 -14.06
N LEU A 199 6.65 50.91 -14.81
CA LEU A 199 6.50 50.88 -16.28
C LEU A 199 5.03 51.03 -16.71
N GLY A 200 4.09 50.40 -15.99
CA GLY A 200 2.65 50.59 -16.21
C GLY A 200 2.15 51.99 -15.86
N GLY A 201 2.69 52.58 -14.80
CA GLY A 201 2.37 53.95 -14.38
C GLY A 201 2.84 55.02 -15.37
N ILE A 202 4.01 54.83 -16.00
CA ILE A 202 4.52 55.74 -17.05
C ILE A 202 3.61 55.72 -18.28
N ILE A 203 3.00 54.57 -18.61
CA ILE A 203 2.14 54.42 -19.81
C ILE A 203 0.74 54.99 -19.58
N THR A 204 0.19 54.91 -18.36
CA THR A 204 -1.25 55.17 -18.11
C THR A 204 -1.55 56.40 -17.24
N ASN A 205 -0.54 57.03 -16.63
CA ASN A 205 -0.62 58.27 -15.85
C ASN A 205 -1.69 58.27 -14.72
N LYS A 206 -2.00 57.09 -14.14
CA LYS A 206 -3.08 56.93 -13.13
C LYS A 206 -2.59 56.34 -11.81
N VAL A 207 -2.72 57.13 -10.73
CA VAL A 207 -2.33 56.80 -9.34
C VAL A 207 -3.04 55.56 -8.77
N VAL A 208 -4.24 55.24 -9.26
CA VAL A 208 -5.07 54.13 -8.76
C VAL A 208 -4.47 52.75 -9.09
N ALA A 209 -3.83 52.59 -10.26
CA ALA A 209 -3.19 51.33 -10.65
C ALA A 209 -1.97 51.00 -9.78
N LEU A 210 -1.29 52.04 -9.27
CA LEU A 210 -0.14 51.93 -8.38
C LEU A 210 -0.51 51.28 -7.04
N ASN A 211 -1.64 51.71 -6.45
CA ASN A 211 -2.06 51.26 -5.12
C ASN A 211 -2.57 49.82 -5.10
N VAL A 212 -3.30 49.39 -6.14
CA VAL A 212 -3.80 48.01 -6.26
C VAL A 212 -2.64 47.02 -6.45
N GLY A 213 -1.68 47.35 -7.33
CA GLY A 213 -0.48 46.52 -7.53
C GLY A 213 0.35 46.32 -6.27
N ILE A 214 0.51 47.37 -5.45
CA ILE A 214 1.24 47.28 -4.17
C ILE A 214 0.53 46.34 -3.19
N ILE A 215 -0.80 46.44 -3.06
CA ILE A 215 -1.58 45.60 -2.14
C ILE A 215 -1.51 44.12 -2.54
N THR A 216 -1.61 43.80 -3.84
CA THR A 216 -1.51 42.41 -4.32
C THR A 216 -0.13 41.82 -4.06
N VAL A 217 0.94 42.62 -4.22
CA VAL A 217 2.31 42.19 -3.90
C VAL A 217 2.49 41.93 -2.40
N ILE A 218 1.93 42.78 -1.53
CA ILE A 218 1.99 42.60 -0.07
C ILE A 218 1.27 41.33 0.36
N ILE A 219 0.04 41.10 -0.12
CA ILE A 219 -0.76 39.91 0.22
C ILE A 219 -0.06 38.63 -0.27
N GLY A 220 0.45 38.61 -1.51
CA GLY A 220 1.20 37.47 -2.04
C GLY A 220 2.47 37.18 -1.24
N THR A 221 3.16 38.22 -0.75
CA THR A 221 4.35 38.08 0.09
C THR A 221 4.01 37.47 1.46
N LEU A 222 2.95 37.94 2.11
CA LEU A 222 2.50 37.40 3.40
C LEU A 222 2.04 35.94 3.31
N LEU A 223 1.32 35.58 2.23
CA LEU A 223 0.90 34.20 1.96
C LEU A 223 2.10 33.27 1.73
N ALA A 224 3.12 33.75 1.01
CA ALA A 224 4.35 33.01 0.76
C ALA A 224 5.16 32.77 2.04
N ILE A 225 5.20 33.74 2.96
CA ILE A 225 5.78 33.60 4.30
C ILE A 225 5.04 32.53 5.11
N TYR A 226 3.70 32.58 5.12
CA TYR A 226 2.87 31.62 5.86
C TYR A 226 3.07 30.17 5.38
N LEU A 227 2.99 29.93 4.06
CA LEU A 227 3.19 28.60 3.49
C LEU A 227 4.61 28.07 3.72
N THR A 228 5.61 28.96 3.71
CA THR A 228 6.98 28.60 4.03
C THR A 228 7.10 28.13 5.48
N GLN A 229 6.49 28.84 6.42
CA GLN A 229 6.50 28.45 7.84
C GLN A 229 5.83 27.08 8.05
N GLN A 230 4.75 26.77 7.34
CA GLN A 230 4.06 25.48 7.43
C GLN A 230 4.77 24.30 6.76
N VAL A 231 5.59 24.52 5.71
CA VAL A 231 6.42 23.44 5.15
C VAL A 231 7.56 23.02 6.09
N PHE A 232 7.92 23.89 7.05
CA PHE A 232 8.94 23.59 8.06
C PHE A 232 8.37 23.07 9.39
N SER A 233 7.05 22.98 9.57
CA SER A 233 6.45 22.21 10.65
C SER A 233 6.34 20.73 10.24
N ASP A 234 6.51 19.80 11.17
CA ASP A 234 6.39 18.33 10.93
C ASP A 234 4.94 17.87 10.65
N GLU A 235 4.08 18.75 10.13
CA GLU A 235 2.68 18.45 9.84
C GLU A 235 2.52 17.68 8.52
N VAL A 236 1.74 16.59 8.57
CA VAL A 236 1.49 15.65 7.48
C VAL A 236 0.91 16.32 6.22
N LYS A 237 0.19 17.44 6.39
CA LYS A 237 -0.54 18.14 5.31
C LYS A 237 0.33 18.65 4.15
N PHE A 238 1.63 18.86 4.37
CA PHE A 238 2.56 19.38 3.36
C PHE A 238 3.66 18.40 2.93
N ALA A 239 3.51 17.11 3.27
CA ALA A 239 4.49 16.06 2.96
C ALA A 239 4.81 15.95 1.45
N PHE A 240 3.83 16.23 0.59
CA PHE A 240 4.02 16.22 -0.88
C PHE A 240 5.00 17.28 -1.35
N ILE A 241 4.85 18.54 -0.90
CA ILE A 241 5.73 19.65 -1.30
C ILE A 241 7.15 19.40 -0.81
N ARG A 242 7.29 18.87 0.42
CA ARG A 242 8.57 18.44 0.97
C ARG A 242 9.19 17.31 0.13
N GLY A 243 8.39 16.32 -0.28
CA GLY A 243 8.81 15.21 -1.13
C GLY A 243 9.28 15.66 -2.52
N LEU A 244 8.57 16.60 -3.15
CA LEU A 244 8.94 17.19 -4.44
C LEU A 244 10.23 18.02 -4.35
N GLY A 245 10.39 18.79 -3.26
CA GLY A 245 11.62 19.54 -2.98
C GLY A 245 12.83 18.62 -2.80
N ILE A 246 12.66 17.51 -2.06
CA ILE A 246 13.70 16.48 -1.93
C ILE A 246 14.01 15.82 -3.28
N TYR A 247 12.98 15.52 -4.08
CA TYR A 247 13.13 14.95 -5.41
C TYR A 247 14.00 15.85 -6.29
N LEU A 248 13.63 17.11 -6.49
CA LEU A 248 14.37 18.05 -7.35
C LEU A 248 15.78 18.28 -6.82
N ALA A 249 15.94 18.42 -5.51
CA ALA A 249 17.26 18.63 -4.90
C ALA A 249 18.18 17.41 -5.04
N SER A 250 17.63 16.19 -5.12
CA SER A 250 18.42 14.99 -5.36
C SER A 250 18.89 14.82 -6.81
N VAL A 251 18.23 15.47 -7.80
CA VAL A 251 18.46 15.26 -9.24
C VAL A 251 19.83 15.79 -9.73
N GLY A 252 20.58 16.50 -8.88
CA GLY A 252 22.01 16.79 -9.07
C GLY A 252 22.86 16.50 -7.83
N GLY A 253 22.26 15.89 -6.80
CA GLY A 253 22.92 15.59 -5.54
C GLY A 253 23.82 14.37 -5.62
N THR A 254 24.54 14.09 -4.53
CA THR A 254 25.28 12.83 -4.38
C THR A 254 24.33 11.64 -4.51
N SER A 255 24.67 10.67 -5.36
CA SER A 255 23.82 9.50 -5.62
C SER A 255 24.53 8.21 -5.23
N PHE A 256 23.87 7.38 -4.42
CA PHE A 256 24.23 6.00 -4.08
C PHE A 256 23.19 5.02 -4.62
N ARG A 257 22.47 5.39 -5.70
CA ARG A 257 21.41 4.56 -6.26
C ARG A 257 21.96 3.18 -6.67
N ASN A 258 21.28 2.11 -6.28
CA ASN A 258 21.70 0.72 -6.52
C ASN A 258 23.10 0.36 -5.97
N ALA A 259 23.72 1.21 -5.14
CA ALA A 259 25.05 0.94 -4.61
C ALA A 259 25.02 -0.12 -3.50
N ASN A 260 26.03 -0.96 -3.42
CA ASN A 260 26.23 -1.83 -2.27
C ASN A 260 27.01 -1.10 -1.18
N LEU A 261 26.32 -0.69 -0.12
CA LEU A 261 26.85 0.08 1.01
C LEU A 261 27.07 -0.80 2.26
N THR A 262 27.25 -2.10 2.06
CA THR A 262 27.39 -3.03 3.18
C THR A 262 28.62 -2.67 4.03
N ASN A 263 28.51 -2.59 5.35
CA ASN A 263 29.58 -2.17 6.28
C ASN A 263 30.13 -0.74 6.04
N VAL A 264 29.42 0.12 5.32
CA VAL A 264 29.85 1.51 5.11
C VAL A 264 29.68 2.36 6.38
N CYS A 265 30.63 3.27 6.63
CA CYS A 265 30.53 4.24 7.72
C CYS A 265 30.09 5.62 7.23
N PHE A 266 28.88 6.07 7.57
CA PHE A 266 28.38 7.44 7.41
C PHE A 266 28.32 8.21 8.73
N GLN A 267 29.12 7.81 9.72
CA GLN A 267 29.10 8.45 11.03
C GLN A 267 29.40 9.96 10.90
N GLN A 268 28.55 10.81 11.49
CA GLN A 268 28.64 12.27 11.41
C GLN A 268 28.66 12.84 9.97
N ALA A 269 28.25 12.05 8.97
CA ALA A 269 28.14 12.52 7.60
C ALA A 269 26.96 13.47 7.45
N ARG A 270 27.10 14.47 6.58
CA ARG A 270 25.99 15.33 6.17
C ARG A 270 25.37 14.78 4.90
N LEU A 271 24.20 14.14 5.01
CA LEU A 271 23.52 13.40 3.93
C LEU A 271 22.30 14.14 3.36
N LYS A 272 22.41 15.46 3.19
CA LYS A 272 21.30 16.29 2.69
C LYS A 272 21.10 16.04 1.20
N HIS A 273 19.87 15.74 0.75
CA HIS A 273 19.54 15.57 -0.68
C HIS A 273 20.33 14.45 -1.38
N VAL A 274 20.68 13.41 -0.62
CA VAL A 274 21.34 12.21 -1.15
C VAL A 274 20.30 11.23 -1.67
N ASP A 275 20.61 10.51 -2.75
CA ASP A 275 19.75 9.45 -3.31
C ASP A 275 20.25 8.06 -2.90
N PHE A 276 19.49 7.35 -2.05
CA PHE A 276 19.79 5.99 -1.58
C PHE A 276 18.90 4.91 -2.21
N ARG A 277 18.07 5.24 -3.19
CA ARG A 277 17.09 4.28 -3.76
C ARG A 277 17.78 2.99 -4.20
N ASN A 278 17.19 1.85 -3.82
CA ASN A 278 17.67 0.49 -4.14
C ASN A 278 19.09 0.17 -3.64
N SER A 279 19.64 0.96 -2.72
CA SER A 279 20.95 0.66 -2.16
C SER A 279 20.88 -0.44 -1.09
N ILE A 280 21.94 -1.25 -0.99
CA ILE A 280 22.06 -2.30 0.03
C ILE A 280 22.71 -1.69 1.28
N LEU A 281 21.95 -1.58 2.37
CA LEU A 281 22.38 -0.89 3.61
C LEU A 281 22.75 -1.82 4.77
N LYS A 282 23.16 -3.07 4.47
CA LYS A 282 23.51 -4.05 5.51
C LYS A 282 24.69 -3.55 6.35
N HIS A 283 24.51 -3.49 7.66
CA HIS A 283 25.50 -3.05 8.65
C HIS A 283 26.02 -1.62 8.45
N THR A 284 25.38 -0.81 7.61
CA THR A 284 25.77 0.57 7.35
C THR A 284 25.58 1.42 8.61
N ASN A 285 26.62 2.14 9.01
CA ASN A 285 26.62 2.97 10.22
C ASN A 285 26.17 4.40 9.91
N PHE A 286 24.97 4.78 10.37
CA PHE A 286 24.41 6.14 10.23
C PHE A 286 24.52 6.98 11.50
N HIS A 287 25.30 6.55 12.50
CA HIS A 287 25.33 7.22 13.80
C HIS A 287 25.70 8.70 13.69
N LEU A 288 24.85 9.57 14.23
CA LEU A 288 24.99 11.04 14.17
C LEU A 288 25.00 11.62 12.74
N ALA A 289 24.55 10.88 11.73
CA ALA A 289 24.40 11.42 10.39
C ALA A 289 23.34 12.54 10.37
N GLU A 290 23.66 13.65 9.72
CA GLU A 290 22.81 14.83 9.67
C GLU A 290 22.01 14.92 8.37
N LYS A 291 20.80 15.49 8.47
CA LYS A 291 19.95 15.84 7.32
C LYS A 291 19.50 14.65 6.46
N LEU A 292 19.54 13.43 6.99
CA LEU A 292 19.04 12.22 6.33
C LEU A 292 17.53 12.29 6.03
N ASP A 293 16.76 13.08 6.80
CA ASP A 293 15.34 13.37 6.56
C ASP A 293 15.05 14.14 5.25
N PHE A 294 16.09 14.58 4.54
CA PHE A 294 16.04 15.23 3.23
C PHE A 294 16.61 14.36 2.11
N ALA A 295 16.92 13.09 2.40
CA ALA A 295 17.40 12.13 1.41
C ALA A 295 16.22 11.37 0.78
N ARG A 296 16.48 10.75 -0.38
CA ARG A 296 15.53 9.82 -1.01
C ARG A 296 15.83 8.41 -0.54
N LEU A 297 14.87 7.83 0.19
CA LEU A 297 15.07 6.62 0.99
C LEU A 297 14.19 5.44 0.54
N ASN A 298 13.40 5.59 -0.52
CA ASN A 298 12.47 4.58 -0.98
C ASN A 298 13.19 3.23 -1.21
N GLN A 299 12.52 2.13 -0.82
CA GLN A 299 13.03 0.76 -0.95
C GLN A 299 14.29 0.48 -0.10
N THR A 300 14.41 1.12 1.07
CA THR A 300 15.48 0.86 2.05
C THR A 300 14.90 0.77 3.48
N ILE A 301 15.66 0.20 4.42
CA ILE A 301 15.29 0.14 5.85
C ILE A 301 15.10 1.54 6.49
N LEU A 302 15.64 2.59 5.86
CA LEU A 302 15.53 3.98 6.31
C LEU A 302 14.19 4.63 5.95
N MET A 303 13.33 3.94 5.20
CA MET A 303 12.00 4.45 4.85
C MET A 303 11.11 4.63 6.08
N ASN A 304 11.19 3.71 7.05
CA ASN A 304 10.47 3.81 8.31
C ASN A 304 11.14 4.88 9.22
N PRO A 305 10.46 5.98 9.58
CA PRO A 305 11.04 7.03 10.41
C PRO A 305 11.50 6.55 11.80
N LEU A 306 10.85 5.55 12.39
CA LEU A 306 11.26 4.97 13.68
C LEU A 306 12.60 4.25 13.56
N VAL A 307 12.74 3.39 12.54
CA VAL A 307 13.99 2.67 12.24
C VAL A 307 15.10 3.65 11.84
N ARG A 308 14.78 4.65 11.00
CA ARG A 308 15.73 5.72 10.63
C ARG A 308 16.24 6.47 11.86
N ASN A 309 15.33 6.89 12.75
CA ASN A 309 15.70 7.59 13.98
C ASN A 309 16.58 6.70 14.87
N LEU A 310 16.24 5.42 15.01
CA LEU A 310 17.05 4.46 15.77
C LEU A 310 18.47 4.34 15.20
N LEU A 311 18.63 4.14 13.88
CA LEU A 311 19.93 3.95 13.25
C LEU A 311 20.83 5.20 13.32
N VAL A 312 20.22 6.40 13.34
CA VAL A 312 20.95 7.67 13.46
C VAL A 312 21.31 7.99 14.91
N THR A 313 20.34 7.90 15.82
CA THR A 313 20.52 8.34 17.22
C THR A 313 21.10 7.27 18.12
N LYS A 314 20.95 5.99 17.74
CA LYS A 314 21.22 4.83 18.59
C LYS A 314 20.40 4.84 19.89
N ARG A 315 19.25 5.53 19.89
CA ARG A 315 18.33 5.65 21.05
C ARG A 315 16.95 5.13 20.72
N GLY A 316 16.67 3.92 21.17
CA GLY A 316 15.40 3.22 21.03
C GLY A 316 14.76 2.76 22.34
N ASN A 317 15.25 3.22 23.50
CA ASN A 317 14.70 2.92 24.81
C ASN A 317 13.16 3.07 24.86
N GLY A 318 12.47 2.04 25.31
CA GLY A 318 11.00 2.03 25.49
C GLY A 318 10.17 2.16 24.21
N LYS A 319 10.79 2.11 23.02
CA LYS A 319 10.08 2.28 21.74
C LYS A 319 9.57 0.94 21.20
N ALA A 320 8.44 1.01 20.50
CA ALA A 320 7.86 -0.12 19.81
C ALA A 320 8.38 -0.23 18.37
N TYR A 321 9.03 -1.34 18.07
CA TYR A 321 9.49 -1.78 16.74
C TYR A 321 8.73 -3.03 16.27
N ILE A 322 7.50 -3.21 16.75
CA ILE A 322 6.64 -4.35 16.42
C ILE A 322 6.44 -4.43 14.90
N TYR A 323 6.66 -5.60 14.30
CA TYR A 323 6.63 -5.84 12.84
C TYR A 323 7.62 -5.02 12.00
N CYS A 324 8.57 -4.31 12.62
CA CYS A 324 9.53 -3.53 11.85
C CYS A 324 10.55 -4.45 11.15
N ASN A 325 10.93 -4.06 9.94
CA ASN A 325 12.08 -4.64 9.25
C ASN A 325 13.35 -3.88 9.66
N LEU A 326 14.19 -4.54 10.45
CA LEU A 326 15.53 -4.11 10.83
C LEU A 326 16.60 -5.08 10.29
N LYS A 327 16.30 -5.82 9.21
CA LYS A 327 17.21 -6.80 8.63
C LYS A 327 18.53 -6.15 8.22
N GLY A 328 19.63 -6.69 8.73
CA GLY A 328 20.96 -6.12 8.50
C GLY A 328 21.19 -4.77 9.17
N ALA A 329 20.36 -4.33 10.12
CA ALA A 329 20.54 -3.05 10.81
C ALA A 329 21.88 -3.00 11.58
N ASN A 330 22.52 -1.83 11.59
CA ASN A 330 23.64 -1.55 12.48
C ASN A 330 23.10 -0.95 13.79
N LEU A 331 23.06 -1.76 14.85
CA LEU A 331 22.60 -1.39 16.20
C LEU A 331 23.72 -1.51 17.24
N VAL A 332 24.99 -1.48 16.79
CA VAL A 332 26.16 -1.43 17.67
C VAL A 332 26.00 -0.27 18.67
N ASP A 333 26.23 -0.58 19.95
CA ASP A 333 26.13 0.31 21.12
C ASP A 333 24.79 1.06 21.26
N ALA A 334 23.70 0.55 20.68
CA ALA A 334 22.39 1.20 20.78
C ALA A 334 21.76 1.01 22.17
N ASP A 335 21.16 2.08 22.70
CA ASP A 335 20.29 2.02 23.88
C ASP A 335 18.89 1.58 23.43
N LEU A 336 18.56 0.32 23.69
CA LEU A 336 17.33 -0.38 23.33
C LEU A 336 16.66 -1.00 24.57
N ASN A 337 16.96 -0.49 25.77
CA ASN A 337 16.35 -0.98 27.00
C ASN A 337 14.83 -0.81 26.92
N TYR A 338 14.07 -1.84 27.32
CA TYR A 338 12.61 -1.89 27.25
C TYR A 338 12.01 -1.69 25.85
N ALA A 339 12.79 -1.82 24.79
CA ALA A 339 12.27 -1.76 23.43
C ALA A 339 11.44 -3.01 23.11
N ASP A 340 10.38 -2.85 22.32
CA ASP A 340 9.51 -3.94 21.90
C ASP A 340 9.82 -4.34 20.45
N PHE A 341 10.42 -5.51 20.28
CA PHE A 341 10.74 -6.15 19.00
C PHE A 341 9.78 -7.30 18.67
N THR A 342 8.57 -7.32 19.25
CA THR A 342 7.60 -8.39 19.00
C THR A 342 7.34 -8.54 17.49
N ASN A 343 7.54 -9.74 16.95
CA ASN A 343 7.43 -10.05 15.51
C ASN A 343 8.32 -9.18 14.58
N ALA A 344 9.37 -8.54 15.09
CA ALA A 344 10.30 -7.78 14.26
C ALA A 344 11.27 -8.72 13.51
N ASP A 345 11.69 -8.32 12.31
CA ASP A 345 12.81 -8.97 11.62
C ASP A 345 14.11 -8.23 11.94
N VAL A 346 14.93 -8.83 12.81
CA VAL A 346 16.27 -8.36 13.17
C VAL A 346 17.35 -9.30 12.62
N SER A 347 17.00 -10.13 11.63
CA SER A 347 17.94 -11.08 11.02
C SER A 347 19.12 -10.34 10.40
N GLU A 348 20.30 -10.93 10.47
CA GLU A 348 21.56 -10.30 10.04
C GLU A 348 21.88 -8.96 10.74
N ALA A 349 21.09 -8.47 11.71
CA ALA A 349 21.41 -7.21 12.40
C ALA A 349 22.60 -7.39 13.36
N THR A 350 23.32 -6.30 13.63
CA THR A 350 24.41 -6.30 14.61
C THR A 350 24.01 -5.47 15.83
N PHE A 351 23.91 -6.13 16.99
CA PHE A 351 23.62 -5.58 18.31
C PHE A 351 24.87 -5.51 19.19
N VAL A 352 26.07 -5.52 18.61
CA VAL A 352 27.31 -5.61 19.38
C VAL A 352 27.37 -4.49 20.43
N GLY A 353 27.48 -4.84 21.71
CA GLY A 353 27.53 -3.87 22.82
C GLY A 353 26.21 -3.14 23.14
N ALA A 354 25.10 -3.44 22.44
CA ALA A 354 23.82 -2.78 22.67
C ALA A 354 23.22 -3.07 24.05
N TRP A 355 22.38 -2.17 24.55
CA TRP A 355 21.67 -2.33 25.81
C TRP A 355 20.23 -2.74 25.53
N LEU A 356 19.83 -3.94 25.94
CA LEU A 356 18.54 -4.58 25.70
C LEU A 356 17.89 -5.01 27.02
N GLU A 357 18.20 -4.32 28.12
CA GLU A 357 17.64 -4.65 29.43
C GLU A 357 16.11 -4.50 29.38
N GLY A 358 15.39 -5.56 29.73
CA GLY A 358 13.92 -5.57 29.67
C GLY A 358 13.30 -5.53 28.27
N ALA A 359 14.10 -5.67 27.19
CA ALA A 359 13.57 -5.66 25.82
C ALA A 359 12.69 -6.90 25.54
N ASN A 360 11.69 -6.75 24.67
CA ASN A 360 10.79 -7.83 24.30
C ASN A 360 11.11 -8.35 22.89
N PHE A 361 11.62 -9.57 22.78
CA PHE A 361 11.91 -10.27 21.52
C PHE A 361 10.89 -11.36 21.20
N THR A 362 9.68 -11.28 21.75
CA THR A 362 8.65 -12.29 21.53
C THR A 362 8.43 -12.51 20.03
N GLN A 363 8.66 -13.73 19.54
CA GLN A 363 8.53 -14.11 18.12
C GLN A 363 9.42 -13.32 17.14
N ALA A 364 10.45 -12.62 17.61
CA ALA A 364 11.38 -11.90 16.74
C ALA A 364 12.23 -12.88 15.90
N GLN A 365 12.52 -12.52 14.65
CA GLN A 365 13.45 -13.26 13.80
C GLN A 365 14.87 -12.72 13.99
N ALA A 366 15.79 -13.53 14.51
CA ALA A 366 17.16 -13.12 14.86
C ALA A 366 18.23 -14.07 14.29
N ILE A 367 17.94 -14.69 13.14
CA ILE A 367 18.87 -15.55 12.40
C ILE A 367 20.05 -14.72 11.90
N LYS A 368 21.28 -15.25 12.04
CA LYS A 368 22.53 -14.52 11.70
C LYS A 368 22.71 -13.18 12.41
N ALA A 369 21.90 -12.89 13.42
CA ALA A 369 22.06 -11.67 14.19
C ALA A 369 23.27 -11.80 15.11
N ASN A 370 23.95 -10.68 15.34
CA ASN A 370 25.12 -10.62 16.21
C ASN A 370 24.76 -9.95 17.54
N PHE A 371 24.70 -10.72 18.62
CA PHE A 371 24.44 -10.26 19.99
C PHE A 371 25.70 -10.24 20.87
N GLN A 372 26.89 -10.17 20.27
CA GLN A 372 28.12 -10.16 21.03
C GLN A 372 28.17 -8.97 22.01
N GLN A 373 28.55 -9.21 23.27
CA GLN A 373 28.66 -8.16 24.31
C GLN A 373 27.36 -7.39 24.60
N VAL A 374 26.20 -7.90 24.18
CA VAL A 374 24.92 -7.24 24.45
C VAL A 374 24.53 -7.36 25.94
N LYS A 375 23.81 -6.38 26.47
CA LYS A 375 23.23 -6.44 27.82
C LYS A 375 21.76 -6.86 27.73
N LEU A 376 21.41 -8.07 28.16
CA LEU A 376 20.08 -8.67 27.94
C LEU A 376 19.28 -8.92 29.22
N THR A 377 19.74 -8.41 30.37
CA THR A 377 19.09 -8.67 31.67
C THR A 377 17.61 -8.27 31.66
N GLY A 378 16.72 -9.20 32.01
CA GLY A 378 15.29 -9.02 32.08
C GLY A 378 14.56 -9.04 30.74
N ALA A 379 15.25 -9.32 29.62
CA ALA A 379 14.60 -9.41 28.31
C ALA A 379 13.65 -10.62 28.22
N CYS A 380 12.58 -10.49 27.44
CA CYS A 380 11.68 -11.59 27.08
C CYS A 380 12.12 -12.20 25.75
N LEU A 381 12.45 -13.49 25.75
CA LEU A 381 12.96 -14.23 24.59
C LEU A 381 11.96 -15.31 24.14
N GLN A 382 10.67 -15.14 24.46
CA GLN A 382 9.64 -16.12 24.13
C GLN A 382 9.59 -16.38 22.62
N ALA A 383 9.89 -17.62 22.23
CA ALA A 383 9.86 -18.06 20.84
C ALA A 383 10.64 -17.15 19.87
N TRP A 384 11.69 -16.45 20.34
CA TRP A 384 12.60 -15.77 19.43
C TRP A 384 13.33 -16.82 18.57
N ASN A 385 13.54 -16.52 17.30
CA ASN A 385 14.13 -17.47 16.37
C ASN A 385 15.62 -17.21 16.20
N ILE A 386 16.45 -18.18 16.61
CA ILE A 386 17.91 -18.16 16.53
C ILE A 386 18.41 -19.51 16.00
N ASP A 387 19.60 -19.53 15.41
CA ASP A 387 20.23 -20.76 14.93
C ASP A 387 21.74 -20.79 15.26
N SER A 388 22.45 -21.78 14.74
CA SER A 388 23.91 -21.91 14.91
C SER A 388 24.73 -20.74 14.34
N THR A 389 24.12 -19.89 13.49
CA THR A 389 24.76 -18.71 12.89
C THR A 389 24.48 -17.42 13.69
N THR A 390 23.59 -17.46 14.68
CA THR A 390 23.37 -16.35 15.62
C THR A 390 24.52 -16.29 16.63
N GLU A 391 25.17 -15.13 16.76
CA GLU A 391 26.32 -14.97 17.65
C GLU A 391 25.87 -14.52 19.05
N LEU A 392 25.99 -15.41 20.04
CA LEU A 392 25.64 -15.16 21.46
C LEU A 392 26.88 -15.11 22.37
N ASN A 393 28.04 -14.82 21.82
CA ASN A 393 29.30 -14.81 22.56
C ASN A 393 29.39 -13.60 23.49
N ALA A 394 29.86 -13.81 24.73
CA ALA A 394 30.07 -12.73 25.70
C ALA A 394 28.81 -11.88 26.00
N VAL A 395 27.61 -12.45 25.88
CA VAL A 395 26.37 -11.79 26.34
C VAL A 395 26.45 -11.52 27.83
N ILE A 396 26.12 -10.29 28.23
CA ILE A 396 26.04 -9.85 29.61
C ILE A 396 24.57 -9.95 30.03
N CYS A 397 24.26 -10.93 30.87
CA CYS A 397 22.89 -11.18 31.26
C CYS A 397 22.86 -11.81 32.64
N ASP A 398 22.11 -11.21 33.56
CA ASP A 398 21.86 -11.82 34.87
C ASP A 398 20.71 -12.82 34.79
N TYR A 399 19.65 -12.47 34.07
CA TYR A 399 18.50 -13.34 33.84
C TYR A 399 17.69 -12.92 32.61
N VAL A 400 16.88 -13.82 32.07
CA VAL A 400 15.89 -13.57 31.01
C VAL A 400 14.56 -14.24 31.34
N TYR A 401 13.51 -13.91 30.59
CA TYR A 401 12.22 -14.59 30.63
C TYR A 401 12.00 -15.35 29.32
N LEU A 402 11.56 -16.60 29.43
CA LEU A 402 11.22 -17.42 28.25
C LEU A 402 9.73 -17.39 27.91
N LEU A 403 8.90 -16.79 28.76
CA LEU A 403 7.50 -16.51 28.52
C LEU A 403 7.19 -15.04 28.80
N ASN A 404 6.24 -14.50 28.05
CA ASN A 404 5.69 -13.17 28.23
C ASN A 404 5.01 -13.07 29.62
N ASN A 405 4.78 -11.84 30.09
CA ASN A 405 4.35 -11.55 31.47
C ASN A 405 5.38 -11.99 32.54
N GLN A 406 6.68 -11.96 32.19
CA GLN A 406 7.77 -12.34 33.10
C GLN A 406 7.70 -13.80 33.58
N GLY A 407 7.10 -14.67 32.77
CA GLY A 407 7.05 -16.11 33.02
C GLY A 407 8.36 -16.81 32.66
N GLU A 408 8.61 -17.94 33.32
CA GLU A 408 9.78 -18.78 33.09
C GLU A 408 11.12 -18.02 33.11
N ARG A 409 11.42 -17.38 34.25
CA ARG A 409 12.72 -16.74 34.48
C ARG A 409 13.87 -17.77 34.41
N ARG A 410 14.93 -17.45 33.69
CA ARG A 410 16.19 -18.22 33.64
C ARG A 410 17.38 -17.32 34.01
N PRO A 411 18.26 -17.74 34.93
CA PRO A 411 18.08 -18.88 35.83
C PRO A 411 16.83 -18.67 36.71
N SER A 412 16.23 -19.74 37.23
CA SER A 412 15.00 -19.65 38.06
C SER A 412 15.21 -18.83 39.34
N SER A 413 16.46 -18.70 39.80
CA SER A 413 16.89 -17.84 40.90
C SER A 413 18.35 -17.43 40.67
N GLY A 414 18.79 -16.30 41.23
CA GLY A 414 20.18 -15.83 41.09
C GLY A 414 20.47 -15.19 39.72
N VAL A 415 21.75 -15.20 39.34
CA VAL A 415 22.27 -14.63 38.08
C VAL A 415 23.02 -15.69 37.27
N PHE A 416 23.06 -15.58 35.94
CA PHE A 416 23.87 -16.46 35.11
C PHE A 416 25.36 -16.33 35.46
N ALA A 417 26.06 -17.45 35.57
CA ALA A 417 27.51 -17.48 35.58
C ALA A 417 28.08 -17.15 34.18
N PRO A 418 29.36 -16.73 34.07
CA PRO A 418 29.99 -16.47 32.77
C PRO A 418 29.83 -17.63 31.78
N GLY A 419 29.25 -17.34 30.61
CA GLY A 419 28.97 -18.32 29.56
C GLY A 419 27.79 -19.27 29.83
N GLU A 420 27.10 -19.17 30.96
CA GLU A 420 25.92 -19.99 31.27
C GLU A 420 24.72 -19.58 30.40
N PHE A 421 24.53 -18.28 30.14
CA PHE A 421 23.55 -17.80 29.16
C PHE A 421 23.80 -18.43 27.79
N THR A 422 25.05 -18.34 27.29
CA THR A 422 25.40 -18.93 26.00
C THR A 422 25.16 -20.43 26.04
N LYS A 423 25.50 -21.14 27.13
CA LYS A 423 25.23 -22.58 27.32
C LYS A 423 23.76 -22.95 27.35
N LEU A 424 22.89 -22.11 27.93
CA LEU A 424 21.45 -22.30 27.95
C LEU A 424 20.91 -22.42 26.52
N PHE A 425 21.41 -21.57 25.62
CA PHE A 425 21.10 -21.64 24.20
C PHE A 425 22.04 -22.60 23.45
N GLN A 426 23.21 -22.97 24.01
CA GLN A 426 24.15 -23.95 23.42
C GLN A 426 23.64 -25.38 23.49
N VAL A 427 22.84 -25.74 24.51
CA VAL A 427 22.17 -27.05 24.56
C VAL A 427 21.11 -27.13 23.46
N ALA A 428 20.34 -26.06 23.25
CA ALA A 428 19.46 -25.92 22.08
C ALA A 428 20.24 -25.87 20.74
N ILE A 429 21.54 -25.56 20.77
CA ILE A 429 22.48 -25.66 19.62
C ILE A 429 23.11 -27.07 19.52
N ASN A 430 23.05 -27.94 20.55
CA ASN A 430 23.75 -29.22 20.61
C ASN A 430 22.88 -30.47 20.51
N THR A 431 21.65 -30.42 20.99
CA THR A 431 20.61 -31.40 20.67
C THR A 431 19.79 -30.89 19.49
N VAL A 432 19.25 -31.79 18.69
CA VAL A 432 18.16 -31.42 17.78
C VAL A 432 16.91 -31.43 18.66
N ASP A 433 16.56 -30.24 19.18
CA ASP A 433 15.36 -30.07 19.98
C ASP A 433 14.16 -30.02 19.04
N LEU A 434 13.44 -31.14 18.99
CA LEU A 434 12.22 -31.26 18.19
C LEU A 434 11.06 -30.75 19.02
N ILE A 435 10.59 -29.55 18.69
CA ILE A 435 9.52 -28.87 19.41
C ILE A 435 8.20 -29.17 18.70
N PHE A 436 7.34 -29.95 19.34
CA PHE A 436 5.98 -30.25 18.88
C PHE A 436 5.02 -29.33 19.61
N ARG A 437 4.42 -28.40 18.90
CA ARG A 437 3.58 -27.34 19.49
C ARG A 437 2.11 -27.72 19.66
N ASP A 438 1.68 -28.83 19.05
CA ASP A 438 0.29 -29.32 19.02
C ASP A 438 0.15 -30.75 19.58
N GLY A 439 0.99 -31.08 20.57
CA GLY A 439 1.13 -32.45 21.08
C GLY A 439 2.04 -33.32 20.23
N LEU A 440 2.42 -34.48 20.80
CA LEU A 440 3.35 -35.43 20.19
C LEU A 440 2.58 -36.63 19.62
N ASP A 441 2.64 -36.82 18.31
CA ASP A 441 2.16 -38.04 17.65
C ASP A 441 3.26 -39.10 17.70
N LEU A 442 3.08 -40.11 18.55
CA LEU A 442 4.06 -41.16 18.77
C LEU A 442 4.29 -42.04 17.54
N GLN A 443 3.28 -42.21 16.69
CA GLN A 443 3.37 -43.05 15.49
C GLN A 443 4.14 -42.30 14.38
N ALA A 444 3.88 -41.01 14.22
CA ALA A 444 4.65 -40.15 13.33
C ALA A 444 6.10 -40.01 13.79
N LEU A 445 6.32 -39.88 15.11
CA LEU A 445 7.67 -39.82 15.70
C LEU A 445 8.46 -41.10 15.41
N TYR A 446 7.86 -42.27 15.63
CA TYR A 446 8.48 -43.56 15.36
C TYR A 446 8.84 -43.73 13.88
N THR A 447 7.92 -43.35 12.99
CA THR A 447 8.12 -43.47 11.54
C THR A 447 9.25 -42.57 11.05
N ALA A 448 9.29 -41.32 11.53
CA ALA A 448 10.34 -40.37 11.20
C ALA A 448 11.73 -40.81 11.70
N LEU A 449 11.82 -41.30 12.94
CA LEU A 449 13.08 -41.80 13.50
C LEU A 449 13.61 -43.02 12.71
N ASN A 450 12.73 -43.94 12.32
CA ASN A 450 13.13 -45.09 11.52
C ASN A 450 13.57 -44.69 10.10
N HIS A 451 12.86 -43.76 9.47
CA HIS A 451 13.23 -43.23 8.16
C HIS A 451 14.65 -42.62 8.20
N MET A 452 14.90 -41.77 9.19
CA MET A 452 16.20 -41.14 9.42
C MET A 452 17.32 -42.16 9.68
N GLN A 453 17.02 -43.25 10.38
CA GLN A 453 17.99 -44.32 10.67
C GLN A 453 18.30 -45.19 9.45
N VAL A 454 17.37 -45.34 8.51
CA VAL A 454 17.56 -46.07 7.25
C VAL A 454 18.37 -45.24 6.24
N GLU A 455 18.08 -43.94 6.13
CA GLU A 455 18.78 -43.03 5.22
C GLU A 455 20.20 -42.69 5.67
N ASN A 456 20.44 -42.62 6.98
CA ASN A 456 21.74 -42.23 7.54
C ASN A 456 22.43 -43.43 8.23
N GLN A 457 22.85 -44.43 7.45
CA GLN A 457 23.43 -45.71 7.93
C GLN A 457 24.68 -45.59 8.85
N THR A 458 25.33 -44.42 8.90
CA THR A 458 26.52 -44.13 9.71
C THR A 458 26.22 -43.43 11.04
N MET A 459 24.99 -42.94 11.24
CA MET A 459 24.56 -42.17 12.41
C MET A 459 23.59 -42.98 13.27
N GLN A 460 23.72 -42.84 14.60
CA GLN A 460 22.76 -43.39 15.55
C GLN A 460 21.97 -42.24 16.19
N PHE A 461 20.64 -42.36 16.14
CA PHE A 461 19.71 -41.43 16.78
C PHE A 461 19.21 -42.05 18.08
N GLY A 462 19.32 -41.33 19.19
CA GLY A 462 18.82 -41.75 20.50
C GLY A 462 17.88 -40.69 21.08
N ILE A 463 16.73 -41.08 21.60
CA ILE A 463 15.88 -40.17 22.37
C ILE A 463 16.51 -39.99 23.75
N ARG A 464 16.97 -38.79 24.05
CA ARG A 464 17.61 -38.46 25.33
C ARG A 464 16.59 -38.05 26.40
N GLY A 465 15.46 -37.49 25.97
CA GLY A 465 14.36 -37.13 26.87
C GLY A 465 13.18 -36.52 26.14
N ILE A 466 12.01 -36.58 26.77
CA ILE A 466 10.77 -35.94 26.31
C ILE A 466 10.31 -35.03 27.45
N GLU A 467 10.21 -33.73 27.18
CA GLU A 467 9.77 -32.71 28.15
C GLU A 467 8.43 -32.13 27.71
N ASN A 468 7.42 -32.19 28.58
CA ASN A 468 6.18 -31.46 28.38
C ASN A 468 6.33 -30.06 29.01
N LYS A 469 6.23 -29.00 28.19
CA LYS A 469 6.43 -27.60 28.60
C LYS A 469 5.12 -26.87 28.94
N GLY A 470 3.96 -27.54 28.87
CA GLY A 470 2.65 -26.90 28.97
C GLY A 470 2.18 -26.32 27.63
N ASP A 471 0.91 -25.90 27.55
CA ASP A 471 0.28 -25.34 26.33
C ASP A 471 0.45 -26.18 25.07
N ALA A 472 0.26 -27.51 25.19
CA ALA A 472 0.43 -28.49 24.11
C ALA A 472 1.86 -28.60 23.51
N VAL A 473 2.85 -27.92 24.10
CA VAL A 473 4.24 -28.00 23.66
C VAL A 473 4.97 -29.18 24.29
N VAL A 474 5.35 -30.16 23.46
CA VAL A 474 6.20 -31.30 23.82
C VAL A 474 7.54 -31.13 23.13
N VAL A 475 8.65 -31.19 23.87
CA VAL A 475 10.01 -31.12 23.33
C VAL A 475 10.64 -32.49 23.42
N VAL A 476 10.95 -33.10 22.27
CA VAL A 476 11.72 -34.35 22.21
C VAL A 476 13.17 -33.99 21.90
N LYS A 477 14.06 -34.33 22.83
CA LYS A 477 15.50 -34.08 22.70
C LYS A 477 16.15 -35.28 22.06
N VAL A 478 16.62 -35.14 20.83
CA VAL A 478 17.29 -36.20 20.08
C VAL A 478 18.80 -36.01 20.13
N GLU A 479 19.48 -37.06 20.60
CA GLU A 479 20.93 -37.20 20.57
C GLU A 479 21.34 -37.87 19.25
N VAL A 480 22.39 -37.32 18.64
CA VAL A 480 22.97 -37.83 17.39
C VAL A 480 24.40 -38.25 17.68
N THR A 481 24.72 -39.53 17.51
CA THR A 481 26.08 -40.08 17.71
C THR A 481 26.62 -40.64 16.40
N GLU A 482 27.82 -40.23 16.00
CA GLU A 482 28.47 -40.67 14.76
C GLU A 482 29.55 -41.73 15.06
N LYS A 483 29.60 -42.83 14.28
CA LYS A 483 30.62 -43.90 14.48
C LYS A 483 32.04 -43.52 14.05
N PHE A 484 32.21 -42.46 13.26
CA PHE A 484 33.51 -41.95 12.80
C PHE A 484 33.46 -40.42 12.79
N SER A 485 34.25 -39.80 13.67
CA SER A 485 34.25 -38.36 13.94
C SER A 485 34.43 -37.47 12.70
N ARG A 486 33.36 -36.77 12.29
CA ARG A 486 33.39 -35.42 11.68
C ARG A 486 32.19 -34.59 12.18
N GLU A 487 32.22 -33.28 11.96
CA GLU A 487 31.15 -32.37 12.38
C GLU A 487 29.81 -32.75 11.72
N VAL A 488 28.79 -32.98 12.55
CA VAL A 488 27.43 -33.33 12.14
C VAL A 488 26.65 -32.07 11.75
N ASP A 489 26.11 -32.01 10.52
CA ASP A 489 25.23 -30.94 10.05
C ASP A 489 23.83 -31.05 10.67
N LYS A 490 23.66 -30.45 11.84
CA LYS A 490 22.43 -30.54 12.65
C LYS A 490 21.26 -29.80 12.02
N ALA A 491 21.51 -28.77 11.20
CA ALA A 491 20.46 -28.05 10.50
C ALA A 491 19.81 -28.95 9.44
N ARG A 492 20.64 -29.71 8.71
CA ARG A 492 20.14 -30.73 7.78
C ARG A 492 19.37 -31.84 8.50
N ILE A 493 19.90 -32.38 9.60
CA ILE A 493 19.23 -33.44 10.37
C ILE A 493 17.90 -32.97 10.95
N HIS A 494 17.82 -31.74 11.49
CA HIS A 494 16.56 -31.18 11.95
C HIS A 494 15.57 -31.06 10.80
N ALA A 495 16.00 -30.55 9.65
CA ALA A 495 15.14 -30.40 8.47
C ALA A 495 14.61 -31.76 7.97
N ASP A 496 15.51 -32.74 7.80
CA ASP A 496 15.17 -34.09 7.32
C ASP A 496 14.22 -34.81 8.30
N PHE A 497 14.46 -34.65 9.61
CA PHE A 497 13.59 -35.21 10.64
C PHE A 497 12.21 -34.56 10.62
N THR A 498 12.15 -33.23 10.64
CA THR A 498 10.89 -32.48 10.66
C THR A 498 10.06 -32.80 9.42
N GLN A 499 10.69 -32.92 8.25
CA GLN A 499 10.05 -33.36 7.02
C GLN A 499 9.46 -34.77 7.17
N SER A 500 10.28 -35.74 7.59
CA SER A 500 9.84 -37.14 7.75
C SER A 500 8.70 -37.29 8.77
N TYR A 501 8.72 -36.50 9.85
CA TYR A 501 7.67 -36.49 10.88
C TYR A 501 6.36 -35.90 10.38
N LEU A 502 6.42 -34.76 9.69
CA LEU A 502 5.24 -34.13 9.12
C LEU A 502 4.59 -35.01 8.06
N GLU A 503 5.40 -35.67 7.22
CA GLU A 503 4.89 -36.61 6.22
C GLU A 503 4.21 -37.82 6.86
N ALA A 504 4.80 -38.42 7.89
CA ALA A 504 4.19 -39.53 8.61
C ALA A 504 2.89 -39.12 9.33
N LYS A 505 2.85 -37.95 9.96
CA LYS A 505 1.65 -37.40 10.61
C LYS A 505 0.55 -37.13 9.59
N TYR A 506 0.92 -36.53 8.45
CA TYR A 506 0.00 -36.24 7.35
C TYR A 506 -0.62 -37.52 6.77
N GLN A 507 0.15 -38.59 6.60
CA GLN A 507 -0.36 -39.89 6.14
C GLN A 507 -1.37 -40.50 7.13
N ALA A 508 -1.10 -40.39 8.44
CA ALA A 508 -2.01 -40.88 9.47
C ALA A 508 -3.33 -40.08 9.53
N GLU A 509 -3.24 -38.75 9.43
CA GLU A 509 -4.43 -37.87 9.38
C GLU A 509 -5.25 -38.05 8.10
N LEU A 510 -4.60 -38.29 6.96
CA LEU A 510 -5.29 -38.64 5.70
C LEU A 510 -6.09 -39.93 5.83
N GLN A 511 -5.55 -40.96 6.48
CA GLN A 511 -6.30 -42.19 6.75
C GLN A 511 -7.53 -41.92 7.63
N GLY A 512 -7.37 -41.16 8.71
CA GLY A 512 -8.50 -40.79 9.59
C GLY A 512 -9.58 -39.95 8.91
N LYS A 513 -9.18 -38.96 8.10
CA LYS A 513 -10.12 -38.14 7.32
C LYS A 513 -10.84 -38.94 6.24
N ASN A 514 -10.18 -39.91 5.60
CA ASN A 514 -10.81 -40.78 4.60
C ASN A 514 -11.89 -41.68 5.22
N GLU A 515 -11.66 -42.19 6.43
CA GLU A 515 -12.66 -42.95 7.19
C GLU A 515 -13.86 -42.08 7.60
N GLN A 516 -13.60 -40.84 8.03
CA GLN A 516 -14.64 -39.89 8.42
C GLN A 516 -15.48 -39.42 7.22
N ILE A 517 -14.86 -39.21 6.05
CA ILE A 517 -15.54 -38.89 4.80
C ILE A 517 -16.43 -40.05 4.34
N ALA A 518 -15.99 -41.31 4.52
CA ALA A 518 -16.82 -42.48 4.22
C ALA A 518 -18.07 -42.51 5.11
N LEU A 519 -17.91 -42.20 6.40
CA LEU A 519 -19.01 -42.14 7.38
C LEU A 519 -19.99 -40.99 7.10
N TYR A 520 -19.49 -39.82 6.72
CA TYR A 520 -20.30 -38.66 6.31
C TYR A 520 -21.08 -38.93 5.01
N ARG A 521 -20.46 -39.58 4.03
CA ARG A 521 -21.13 -39.95 2.76
C ARG A 521 -22.25 -40.95 2.99
N GLN A 522 -22.05 -41.90 3.90
CA GLN A 522 -23.09 -42.84 4.32
C GLN A 522 -24.27 -42.10 4.99
N HIS A 523 -23.97 -41.19 5.92
CA HIS A 523 -24.99 -40.39 6.61
C HIS A 523 -25.80 -39.48 5.67
N GLN A 524 -25.15 -38.89 4.65
CA GLN A 524 -25.83 -38.07 3.65
C GLN A 524 -26.72 -38.90 2.72
N ALA A 525 -26.34 -40.14 2.40
CA ALA A 525 -27.17 -41.03 1.60
C ALA A 525 -28.46 -41.42 2.35
N GLU A 526 -28.36 -41.70 3.65
CA GLU A 526 -29.50 -42.02 4.52
C GLU A 526 -30.43 -40.80 4.72
N LEU A 527 -29.87 -39.61 4.92
CA LEU A 527 -30.64 -38.36 5.05
C LEU A 527 -31.40 -38.00 3.77
N LYS A 528 -30.82 -38.27 2.59
CA LYS A 528 -31.44 -38.02 1.28
C LYS A 528 -32.63 -38.95 1.04
N GLN A 529 -32.56 -40.21 1.46
CA GLN A 529 -33.70 -41.14 1.41
C GLN A 529 -34.82 -40.72 2.37
N LEU A 530 -34.47 -40.24 3.57
CA LEU A 530 -35.42 -39.71 4.55
C LEU A 530 -36.17 -38.47 4.01
N LEU A 531 -35.45 -37.52 3.41
CA LEU A 531 -36.05 -36.29 2.85
C LEU A 531 -36.98 -36.56 1.66
N GLN A 532 -36.71 -37.59 0.86
CA GLN A 532 -37.57 -38.00 -0.25
C GLN A 532 -38.89 -38.65 0.21
N MET A 533 -38.93 -39.21 1.42
CA MET A 533 -40.14 -39.80 2.00
C MET A 533 -41.12 -38.76 2.58
N PHE A 534 -40.68 -37.53 2.84
CA PHE A 534 -41.44 -36.55 3.63
C PHE A 534 -41.89 -35.28 2.90
N ALA A 535 -41.67 -35.13 1.59
CA ALA A 535 -42.06 -33.89 0.89
C ALA A 535 -43.54 -33.87 0.46
N PRO A 536 -44.40 -32.94 0.97
CA PRO A 536 -45.71 -32.67 0.39
C PRO A 536 -45.66 -31.42 -0.53
N VAL A 537 -46.31 -31.57 -1.69
CA VAL A 537 -46.92 -30.59 -2.61
C VAL A 537 -46.50 -29.11 -2.47
N ARG A 538 -45.77 -28.62 -3.49
CA ARG A 538 -45.38 -27.21 -3.71
C ARG A 538 -46.59 -26.28 -3.81
N LYS A 539 -46.61 -25.23 -2.99
CA LYS A 539 -47.16 -23.92 -3.38
C LYS A 539 -46.03 -23.09 -3.96
N GLU A 540 -46.28 -22.46 -5.11
CA GLU A 540 -45.34 -21.57 -5.79
C GLU A 540 -44.93 -20.40 -4.85
N LEU A 541 -43.69 -20.42 -4.39
CA LEU A 541 -43.03 -19.28 -3.74
C LEU A 541 -42.42 -18.43 -4.85
N GLN A 542 -42.88 -17.19 -5.00
CA GLN A 542 -42.25 -16.19 -5.88
C GLN A 542 -40.84 -15.89 -5.36
N VAL A 543 -39.82 -16.13 -6.17
CA VAL A 543 -38.44 -15.69 -5.91
C VAL A 543 -38.41 -14.16 -6.04
N VAL A 544 -38.07 -13.45 -4.98
CA VAL A 544 -37.98 -11.98 -4.96
C VAL A 544 -36.53 -11.55 -4.86
N ASN A 545 -36.08 -10.67 -5.76
CA ASN A 545 -34.74 -10.08 -5.70
C ASN A 545 -34.68 -9.02 -4.59
N LYS A 546 -33.92 -9.28 -3.54
CA LYS A 546 -33.75 -8.39 -2.38
C LYS A 546 -32.45 -7.61 -2.47
N LEU A 547 -32.50 -6.36 -2.03
CA LEU A 547 -31.37 -5.46 -1.91
C LEU A 547 -31.15 -5.09 -0.45
N VAL A 548 -29.94 -5.34 0.04
CA VAL A 548 -29.47 -5.01 1.38
C VAL A 548 -28.35 -3.98 1.24
N ILE A 549 -28.50 -2.81 1.85
CA ILE A 549 -27.46 -1.79 1.89
C ILE A 549 -27.01 -1.59 3.33
N LEU A 550 -25.72 -1.80 3.60
CA LEU A 550 -25.10 -1.56 4.89
C LEU A 550 -24.16 -0.36 4.78
N LYS A 551 -24.52 0.74 5.45
CA LYS A 551 -23.73 1.98 5.46
C LYS A 551 -22.93 2.07 6.75
N PHE A 552 -21.62 2.01 6.66
CA PHE A 552 -20.70 2.12 7.79
C PHE A 552 -20.12 3.54 7.85
N GLN A 553 -20.37 4.23 8.95
CA GLN A 553 -19.83 5.56 9.25
C GLN A 553 -18.91 5.48 10.47
N GLY A 554 -17.61 5.71 10.28
CA GLY A 554 -16.57 5.56 11.30
C GLY A 554 -15.33 4.86 10.72
N ASP A 555 -14.49 4.32 11.59
CA ASP A 555 -13.31 3.53 11.23
C ASP A 555 -13.07 2.38 12.23
N LEU A 556 -12.20 1.43 11.87
CA LEU A 556 -11.92 0.25 12.70
C LEU A 556 -11.24 0.58 14.05
N ASN A 557 -10.70 1.79 14.25
CA ASN A 557 -10.09 2.21 15.52
C ASN A 557 -11.09 2.92 16.45
N SER A 558 -12.09 3.61 15.89
CA SER A 558 -13.14 4.30 16.65
C SER A 558 -14.43 3.51 16.79
N GLY A 559 -14.63 2.47 15.96
CA GLY A 559 -15.90 1.79 15.78
C GLY A 559 -16.77 2.47 14.71
N PHE A 560 -17.93 1.86 14.42
CA PHE A 560 -18.84 2.31 13.36
C PHE A 560 -20.26 2.53 13.86
N THR A 561 -20.91 3.55 13.32
CA THR A 561 -22.37 3.61 13.25
C THR A 561 -22.81 2.96 11.94
N ILE A 562 -23.81 2.10 11.98
CA ILE A 562 -24.25 1.29 10.84
C ILE A 562 -25.70 1.56 10.53
N THR A 563 -26.01 1.92 9.28
CA THR A 563 -27.39 2.02 8.81
C THR A 563 -27.67 0.89 7.83
N LEU A 564 -28.65 0.04 8.17
CA LEU A 564 -29.21 -0.98 7.29
C LEU A 564 -30.38 -0.41 6.52
N GLN A 565 -30.43 -0.60 5.21
CA GLN A 565 -31.60 -0.37 4.36
C GLN A 565 -31.95 -1.65 3.60
N LEU A 566 -33.22 -2.02 3.58
CA LEU A 566 -33.77 -3.15 2.84
C LEU A 566 -34.72 -2.67 1.76
N ALA A 567 -34.53 -3.15 0.53
CA ALA A 567 -35.36 -2.84 -0.62
C ALA A 567 -35.62 -4.09 -1.46
N VAL A 568 -36.63 -4.03 -2.33
CA VAL A 568 -36.74 -4.92 -3.49
C VAL A 568 -35.92 -4.28 -4.61
N GLU A 569 -35.26 -5.10 -5.44
CA GLU A 569 -34.42 -4.61 -6.53
C GLU A 569 -35.21 -3.65 -7.44
N GLY A 570 -34.72 -2.41 -7.60
CA GLY A 570 -35.38 -1.37 -8.41
C GLY A 570 -36.43 -0.52 -7.68
N GLU A 571 -36.74 -0.82 -6.41
CA GLU A 571 -37.73 -0.11 -5.60
C GLU A 571 -37.10 0.72 -4.47
N SER A 572 -37.89 1.60 -3.85
CA SER A 572 -37.49 2.35 -2.65
C SER A 572 -37.34 1.42 -1.44
N PRO A 573 -36.44 1.73 -0.48
CA PRO A 573 -36.30 0.95 0.75
C PRO A 573 -37.61 0.85 1.53
N PHE A 574 -37.98 -0.37 1.92
CA PHE A 574 -39.18 -0.66 2.72
C PHE A 574 -38.88 -0.83 4.21
N ALA A 575 -37.61 -0.99 4.60
CA ALA A 575 -37.19 -1.02 5.99
C ALA A 575 -35.81 -0.40 6.19
N GLU A 576 -35.63 0.30 7.32
CA GLU A 576 -34.36 0.90 7.73
C GLU A 576 -34.16 0.72 9.24
N CYS A 577 -32.92 0.48 9.68
CA CYS A 577 -32.56 0.58 11.10
C CYS A 577 -31.08 0.95 11.27
N THR A 578 -30.75 1.48 12.44
CA THR A 578 -29.39 1.87 12.80
C THR A 578 -28.86 1.01 13.94
N GLY A 579 -27.61 0.60 13.85
CA GLY A 579 -26.85 -0.09 14.89
C GLY A 579 -25.47 0.53 15.05
N ASN A 580 -24.65 -0.07 15.91
CA ASN A 580 -23.26 0.31 16.08
C ASN A 580 -22.37 -0.94 16.15
N LEU A 581 -21.09 -0.78 15.86
CA LEU A 581 -20.04 -1.76 16.11
C LEU A 581 -18.91 -1.09 16.89
N PRO A 582 -18.28 -1.81 17.85
CA PRO A 582 -17.16 -1.28 18.60
C PRO A 582 -15.89 -1.21 17.73
N PRO A 583 -14.85 -0.51 18.20
CA PRO A 583 -13.50 -0.61 17.62
C PRO A 583 -13.03 -2.07 17.47
N ALA A 584 -12.31 -2.36 16.39
CA ALA A 584 -11.69 -3.65 16.11
C ALA A 584 -10.35 -3.52 15.37
N SER A 585 -9.43 -2.75 15.96
CA SER A 585 -8.06 -2.59 15.44
C SER A 585 -7.30 -3.91 15.29
N GLU A 586 -7.67 -4.96 16.03
CA GLU A 586 -7.11 -6.31 15.89
C GLU A 586 -7.35 -6.90 14.49
N LEU A 587 -8.49 -6.61 13.86
CA LEU A 587 -8.78 -7.09 12.50
C LEU A 587 -7.82 -6.50 11.47
N ILE A 588 -7.34 -5.27 11.70
CA ILE A 588 -6.32 -4.64 10.86
C ILE A 588 -5.00 -5.45 10.96
N LEU A 589 -4.61 -5.83 12.17
CA LEU A 589 -3.41 -6.61 12.42
C LEU A 589 -3.51 -8.01 11.82
N LEU A 590 -4.63 -8.72 12.06
CA LEU A 590 -4.86 -10.06 11.52
C LEU A 590 -4.89 -10.06 9.99
N TYR A 591 -5.53 -9.06 9.37
CA TYR A 591 -5.52 -8.92 7.92
C TYR A 591 -4.10 -8.66 7.38
N SER A 592 -3.33 -7.79 8.02
CA SER A 592 -1.94 -7.49 7.63
C SER A 592 -1.01 -8.71 7.73
N GLN A 593 -1.17 -9.49 8.81
CA GLN A 593 -0.46 -10.76 8.98
C GLN A 593 -0.86 -11.76 7.89
N TRP A 594 -2.17 -11.95 7.68
CA TRP A 594 -2.70 -12.83 6.62
C TRP A 594 -2.17 -12.43 5.25
N GLN A 595 -2.20 -11.13 4.92
CA GLN A 595 -1.72 -10.61 3.64
C GLN A 595 -0.22 -10.90 3.45
N SER A 596 0.58 -10.77 4.50
CA SER A 596 2.01 -11.07 4.45
C SER A 596 2.28 -12.56 4.20
N ALA A 597 1.55 -13.45 4.89
CA ALA A 597 1.64 -14.89 4.67
C ALA A 597 1.13 -15.29 3.28
N TYR A 598 0.02 -14.69 2.83
CA TYR A 598 -0.52 -14.87 1.48
C TYR A 598 0.51 -14.50 0.43
N TYR A 599 1.19 -13.35 0.55
CA TYR A 599 2.23 -12.95 -0.40
C TYR A 599 3.43 -13.89 -0.40
N GLY A 600 3.84 -14.39 0.78
CA GLY A 600 4.88 -15.41 0.88
C GLY A 600 4.49 -16.76 0.24
N SER A 601 3.19 -17.06 0.12
CA SER A 601 2.67 -18.29 -0.50
C SER A 601 2.67 -18.25 -2.04
N LEU A 602 2.74 -17.07 -2.64
CA LEU A 602 2.71 -16.86 -4.09
C LEU A 602 4.07 -17.23 -4.71
N GLN A 603 4.08 -18.07 -5.75
CA GLN A 603 5.28 -18.30 -6.57
C GLN A 603 5.65 -17.05 -7.40
N THR A 604 6.87 -17.02 -7.94
CA THR A 604 7.41 -16.01 -8.86
C THR A 604 6.59 -15.77 -10.15
N ASN A 605 5.55 -16.56 -10.44
CA ASN A 605 4.63 -16.41 -11.58
C ASN A 605 3.29 -15.74 -11.17
N SER A 606 3.35 -14.76 -10.27
CA SER A 606 2.18 -13.91 -9.96
C SER A 606 2.09 -12.77 -10.97
N ARG A 607 0.91 -12.19 -11.23
CA ARG A 607 0.81 -10.98 -12.11
C ARG A 607 1.38 -9.71 -11.48
N LEU A 608 2.34 -9.85 -10.57
CA LEU A 608 3.08 -8.81 -9.88
C LEU A 608 4.57 -8.91 -10.23
N ASP A 609 5.21 -7.79 -10.54
CA ASP A 609 6.66 -7.71 -10.70
C ASP A 609 7.30 -7.62 -9.30
N ILE A 610 7.68 -8.76 -8.71
CA ILE A 610 8.29 -8.85 -7.37
C ILE A 610 9.80 -8.65 -7.53
N PRO A 611 10.44 -7.65 -6.87
CA PRO A 611 11.89 -7.50 -6.94
C PRO A 611 12.61 -8.70 -6.32
N ASP A 612 13.61 -9.27 -7.02
CA ASP A 612 14.46 -10.44 -6.68
C ASP A 612 15.27 -10.34 -5.35
N THR A 613 14.94 -9.39 -4.48
CA THR A 613 15.62 -9.18 -3.18
C THR A 613 15.02 -10.00 -2.04
N GLN A 614 13.95 -10.77 -2.27
CA GLN A 614 13.41 -11.76 -1.33
C GLN A 614 14.12 -13.11 -1.51
N ILE A 615 15.09 -13.40 -0.64
CA ILE A 615 15.61 -14.76 -0.47
C ILE A 615 14.63 -15.51 0.45
N THR A 616 13.80 -16.39 -0.10
CA THR A 616 12.87 -17.26 0.64
C THR A 616 13.54 -18.57 1.04
N ASN A 617 14.31 -18.56 2.14
CA ASN A 617 14.72 -19.79 2.84
C ASN A 617 13.60 -20.32 3.76
N VAL A 618 12.35 -20.17 3.33
CA VAL A 618 11.14 -20.62 4.01
C VAL A 618 10.34 -21.36 2.96
N SER A 619 9.96 -22.60 3.25
CA SER A 619 9.20 -23.41 2.30
C SER A 619 7.88 -22.71 1.96
N ARG A 620 7.45 -22.76 0.70
CA ARG A 620 6.10 -22.30 0.30
C ARG A 620 5.01 -22.92 1.18
N HIS A 621 5.22 -24.17 1.61
CA HIS A 621 4.29 -24.90 2.46
C HIS A 621 4.04 -24.22 3.82
N SER A 622 5.08 -23.68 4.48
CA SER A 622 4.90 -22.98 5.76
C SER A 622 4.14 -21.66 5.61
N PHE A 623 4.26 -20.98 4.47
CA PHE A 623 3.44 -19.79 4.19
C PHE A 623 1.97 -20.14 3.88
N VAL A 624 1.71 -21.28 3.23
CA VAL A 624 0.33 -21.76 2.99
C VAL A 624 -0.35 -22.10 4.31
N GLU A 625 0.32 -22.85 5.18
CA GLU A 625 -0.20 -23.22 6.51
C GLU A 625 -0.40 -21.98 7.41
N GLU A 626 0.56 -21.06 7.42
CA GLU A 626 0.42 -19.79 8.15
C GLU A 626 -0.74 -18.95 7.60
N CYS A 627 -0.90 -18.91 6.27
CA CYS A 627 -2.02 -18.22 5.61
C CYS A 627 -3.37 -18.84 6.00
N GLU A 628 -3.50 -20.17 6.02
CA GLU A 628 -4.74 -20.85 6.45
C GLU A 628 -5.05 -20.60 7.92
N ASN A 629 -4.05 -20.67 8.80
CA ASN A 629 -4.22 -20.40 10.22
C ASN A 629 -4.66 -18.96 10.49
N LEU A 630 -4.01 -17.99 9.85
CA LEU A 630 -4.38 -16.59 9.95
C LEU A 630 -5.75 -16.31 9.32
N ALA A 631 -6.10 -17.01 8.23
CA ALA A 631 -7.41 -16.91 7.62
C ALA A 631 -8.53 -17.37 8.56
N ASN A 632 -8.32 -18.49 9.24
CA ASN A 632 -9.25 -19.01 10.24
C ASN A 632 -9.39 -18.06 11.45
N LYS A 633 -8.27 -17.54 11.97
CA LYS A 633 -8.30 -16.54 13.05
C LYS A 633 -9.03 -15.27 12.63
N LEU A 634 -8.76 -14.77 11.42
CA LEU A 634 -9.44 -13.60 10.88
C LEU A 634 -10.94 -13.87 10.73
N ARG A 635 -11.36 -15.02 10.18
CA ARG A 635 -12.78 -15.41 10.09
C ARG A 635 -13.44 -15.42 11.46
N GLN A 636 -12.79 -16.01 12.46
CA GLN A 636 -13.31 -16.11 13.82
C GLN A 636 -13.44 -14.72 14.46
N SER A 637 -12.36 -13.95 14.51
CA SER A 637 -12.36 -12.60 15.10
C SER A 637 -13.32 -11.67 14.37
N PHE A 638 -13.45 -11.79 13.05
CA PHE A 638 -14.38 -10.99 12.25
C PHE A 638 -15.84 -11.26 12.62
N ASN A 639 -16.24 -12.54 12.74
CA ASN A 639 -17.61 -12.88 13.15
C ASN A 639 -17.88 -12.56 14.62
N VAL A 640 -16.89 -12.78 15.51
CA VAL A 640 -16.99 -12.36 16.92
C VAL A 640 -17.20 -10.86 17.02
N TRP A 641 -16.48 -10.07 16.22
CA TRP A 641 -16.66 -8.62 16.19
C TRP A 641 -18.05 -8.21 15.72
N LEU A 642 -18.55 -8.79 14.63
CA LEU A 642 -19.92 -8.52 14.17
C LEU A 642 -20.96 -8.89 15.23
N ASP A 643 -20.75 -9.98 15.97
CA ASP A 643 -21.66 -10.43 17.03
C ASP A 643 -21.41 -9.77 18.41
N SER A 644 -20.39 -8.91 18.54
CA SER A 644 -19.93 -8.38 19.84
C SER A 644 -20.82 -7.30 20.47
N SER A 645 -21.67 -6.64 19.67
CA SER A 645 -22.48 -5.51 20.14
C SER A 645 -23.97 -5.77 20.08
N GLU A 646 -24.67 -5.30 21.11
CA GLU A 646 -26.14 -5.30 21.10
C GLU A 646 -26.70 -4.45 19.95
N GLY A 647 -26.00 -3.40 19.52
CA GLY A 647 -26.43 -2.54 18.42
C GLY A 647 -26.39 -3.23 17.05
N PHE A 648 -25.36 -4.01 16.73
CA PHE A 648 -25.33 -4.78 15.47
C PHE A 648 -26.24 -6.01 15.53
N ARG A 649 -26.49 -6.56 16.72
CA ARG A 649 -27.48 -7.64 16.90
C ARG A 649 -28.87 -7.23 16.40
N LEU A 650 -29.30 -5.99 16.64
CA LEU A 650 -30.57 -5.47 16.12
C LEU A 650 -30.60 -5.45 14.58
N VAL A 651 -29.49 -5.08 13.94
CA VAL A 651 -29.33 -5.12 12.48
C VAL A 651 -29.46 -6.56 11.96
N LYS A 652 -28.81 -7.52 12.62
CA LYS A 652 -28.87 -8.95 12.28
C LYS A 652 -30.28 -9.53 12.46
N GLU A 653 -30.95 -9.23 13.58
CA GLU A 653 -32.33 -9.67 13.83
C GLU A 653 -33.30 -9.10 12.79
N LYS A 654 -33.10 -7.83 12.37
CA LYS A 654 -33.90 -7.22 11.31
C LYS A 654 -33.69 -7.90 9.96
N LEU A 655 -32.45 -8.25 9.61
CA LEU A 655 -32.13 -9.00 8.39
C LEU A 655 -32.84 -10.37 8.39
N LEU A 656 -32.67 -11.14 9.47
CA LEU A 656 -33.27 -12.47 9.61
C LEU A 656 -34.81 -12.44 9.58
N ALA A 657 -35.43 -11.37 10.10
CA ALA A 657 -36.88 -11.23 10.11
C ALA A 657 -37.48 -10.86 8.75
N GLN A 658 -36.67 -10.40 7.79
CA GLN A 658 -37.15 -9.81 6.53
C GLN A 658 -36.65 -10.54 5.27
N LEU A 659 -35.73 -11.50 5.42
CA LEU A 659 -35.08 -12.23 4.34
C LEU A 659 -35.31 -13.74 4.49
N ASN A 660 -35.65 -14.41 3.39
CA ASN A 660 -35.74 -15.87 3.34
C ASN A 660 -34.44 -16.49 2.80
N PRO A 661 -34.05 -17.70 3.23
CA PRO A 661 -32.87 -18.40 2.71
C PRO A 661 -32.88 -18.69 1.20
N THR A 662 -34.04 -18.55 0.53
CA THR A 662 -34.23 -18.77 -0.91
C THR A 662 -34.33 -17.47 -1.71
N ASP A 663 -34.25 -16.31 -1.05
CA ASP A 663 -34.22 -15.02 -1.72
C ASP A 663 -32.87 -14.86 -2.46
N ILE A 664 -32.89 -14.21 -3.62
CA ILE A 664 -31.67 -13.76 -4.31
C ILE A 664 -31.31 -12.40 -3.71
N ILE A 665 -30.15 -12.30 -3.05
CA ILE A 665 -29.83 -11.15 -2.19
C ILE A 665 -28.56 -10.45 -2.66
N ARG A 666 -28.69 -9.17 -3.00
CA ARG A 666 -27.56 -8.31 -3.26
C ARG A 666 -27.21 -7.51 -2.01
N VAL A 667 -26.00 -7.68 -1.49
CA VAL A 667 -25.52 -6.96 -0.31
C VAL A 667 -24.51 -5.88 -0.75
N ILE A 668 -24.83 -4.60 -0.55
CA ILE A 668 -23.92 -3.48 -0.81
C ILE A 668 -23.36 -2.96 0.50
N LEU A 669 -22.04 -3.00 0.65
CA LEU A 669 -21.33 -2.36 1.74
C LEU A 669 -20.82 -0.98 1.32
N GLN A 670 -21.31 0.07 1.99
CA GLN A 670 -20.88 1.45 1.78
C GLN A 670 -20.02 1.91 2.96
N THR A 671 -18.78 2.28 2.70
CA THR A 671 -17.86 2.81 3.72
C THR A 671 -16.79 3.68 3.07
N GLU A 672 -16.29 4.67 3.81
CA GLU A 672 -15.05 5.40 3.46
C GLU A 672 -13.80 4.82 4.14
N ASP A 673 -13.95 3.89 5.09
CA ASP A 673 -12.81 3.29 5.76
C ASP A 673 -12.03 2.35 4.84
N TYR A 674 -10.75 2.65 4.69
CA TYR A 674 -9.84 1.92 3.81
C TYR A 674 -9.68 0.46 4.25
N TYR A 675 -9.51 0.22 5.55
CA TYR A 675 -9.26 -1.11 6.09
C TYR A 675 -10.53 -1.98 6.03
N LEU A 676 -11.71 -1.41 6.26
CA LEU A 676 -12.98 -2.12 6.16
C LEU A 676 -13.24 -2.64 4.74
N ARG A 677 -12.93 -1.85 3.68
CA ARG A 677 -13.04 -2.29 2.28
C ARG A 677 -12.16 -3.51 1.98
N ARG A 678 -11.02 -3.64 2.68
CA ARG A 678 -10.07 -4.76 2.56
C ARG A 678 -10.53 -6.03 3.26
N LEU A 679 -11.34 -5.96 4.31
CA LEU A 679 -11.76 -7.16 5.01
C LEU A 679 -12.64 -8.07 4.11
N PRO A 680 -12.45 -9.40 4.19
CA PRO A 680 -13.18 -10.38 3.38
C PRO A 680 -14.60 -10.61 3.93
N PHE A 681 -15.51 -9.67 3.69
CA PHE A 681 -16.89 -9.69 4.24
C PHE A 681 -17.72 -10.92 3.84
N GLN A 682 -17.34 -11.64 2.77
CA GLN A 682 -17.89 -12.96 2.45
C GLN A 682 -17.77 -13.99 3.58
N LEU A 683 -16.85 -13.79 4.53
CA LEU A 683 -16.63 -14.66 5.68
C LEU A 683 -17.68 -14.46 6.79
N TRP A 684 -18.56 -13.48 6.63
CA TRP A 684 -19.67 -13.29 7.56
C TRP A 684 -20.62 -14.49 7.49
N ASN A 685 -20.90 -15.11 8.65
CA ASN A 685 -21.77 -16.29 8.79
C ASN A 685 -23.20 -16.09 8.25
N PHE A 686 -23.60 -14.85 7.91
CA PHE A 686 -24.81 -14.58 7.15
C PHE A 686 -24.80 -15.33 5.80
N PHE A 687 -23.70 -15.29 5.05
CA PHE A 687 -23.62 -15.91 3.71
C PHE A 687 -23.66 -17.44 3.75
N ASP A 688 -23.39 -18.07 4.90
CA ASP A 688 -23.52 -19.52 5.07
C ASP A 688 -25.00 -19.97 5.06
N ASN A 689 -25.92 -19.08 5.44
CA ASN A 689 -27.36 -19.37 5.52
C ASN A 689 -28.15 -18.87 4.29
N TYR A 690 -27.60 -17.90 3.56
CA TYR A 690 -28.21 -17.28 2.39
C TYR A 690 -27.33 -17.53 1.17
N HIS A 691 -27.52 -18.68 0.52
CA HIS A 691 -26.62 -19.20 -0.52
C HIS A 691 -26.64 -18.39 -1.83
N ASP A 692 -27.77 -17.73 -2.12
CA ASP A 692 -27.93 -16.82 -3.26
C ASP A 692 -27.59 -15.35 -2.90
N ALA A 693 -26.89 -15.11 -1.79
CA ALA A 693 -26.42 -13.80 -1.38
C ALA A 693 -24.98 -13.53 -1.82
N GLU A 694 -24.71 -12.35 -2.39
CA GLU A 694 -23.36 -11.92 -2.76
C GLU A 694 -23.11 -10.44 -2.47
N LEU A 695 -21.86 -10.14 -2.13
CA LEU A 695 -21.40 -8.84 -1.66
C LEU A 695 -20.81 -7.98 -2.80
N ALA A 696 -21.16 -6.70 -2.80
CA ALA A 696 -20.43 -5.66 -3.51
C ALA A 696 -20.00 -4.52 -2.58
N LEU A 697 -18.87 -3.89 -2.91
CA LEU A 697 -18.43 -2.63 -2.34
C LEU A 697 -19.06 -1.47 -3.10
N GLY A 698 -19.74 -0.59 -2.36
CA GLY A 698 -20.44 0.57 -2.89
C GLY A 698 -19.78 1.89 -2.46
N THR A 699 -19.91 2.90 -3.31
CA THR A 699 -19.47 4.26 -2.99
C THR A 699 -20.49 4.94 -2.08
N THR A 700 -20.05 5.82 -1.18
CA THR A 700 -21.02 6.63 -0.40
C THR A 700 -21.60 7.76 -1.24
N THR A 701 -20.87 8.19 -2.27
CA THR A 701 -21.26 9.27 -3.19
C THR A 701 -21.48 8.69 -4.58
N TYR A 702 -22.70 8.79 -5.10
CA TYR A 702 -23.07 8.25 -6.40
C TYR A 702 -24.24 9.01 -7.03
N HIS A 703 -24.35 8.88 -8.35
CA HIS A 703 -25.50 9.33 -9.13
C HIS A 703 -25.87 8.26 -10.15
N ARG A 704 -27.14 8.26 -10.56
CA ARG A 704 -27.61 7.41 -11.65
C ARG A 704 -27.00 7.91 -12.96
N VAL A 705 -26.34 7.04 -13.70
CA VAL A 705 -25.86 7.33 -15.05
C VAL A 705 -26.94 6.89 -16.02
N GLU A 706 -27.60 7.84 -16.69
CA GLU A 706 -28.54 7.53 -17.78
C GLU A 706 -27.76 7.10 -19.02
N SER A 707 -27.88 5.83 -19.39
CA SER A 707 -27.25 5.26 -20.58
C SER A 707 -28.17 5.47 -21.79
N GLN A 708 -27.70 6.18 -22.81
CA GLN A 708 -28.36 6.29 -24.12
C GLN A 708 -27.98 5.09 -24.99
N LEU A 709 -28.69 3.96 -24.86
CA LEU A 709 -28.53 2.84 -25.80
C LEU A 709 -29.80 2.74 -26.66
N LEU A 710 -29.63 2.85 -27.98
CA LEU A 710 -30.69 2.62 -28.97
C LEU A 710 -30.89 1.11 -29.15
N PRO A 711 -32.15 0.62 -29.12
CA PRO A 711 -32.45 -0.82 -29.19
C PRO A 711 -32.18 -1.41 -30.58
N SER A 712 -31.59 -2.61 -30.61
CA SER A 712 -31.57 -3.49 -31.78
C SER A 712 -31.52 -4.95 -31.31
N ALA A 713 -32.48 -5.76 -31.73
CA ALA A 713 -32.66 -7.16 -31.34
C ALA A 713 -31.56 -8.12 -31.86
N ASP A 714 -30.70 -7.66 -32.78
CA ASP A 714 -29.60 -8.43 -33.38
C ASP A 714 -28.20 -7.95 -32.95
N ARG A 715 -28.11 -7.14 -31.88
CA ARG A 715 -26.84 -6.57 -31.44
C ARG A 715 -25.98 -7.63 -30.72
N LYS A 716 -24.75 -7.85 -31.24
CA LYS A 716 -23.69 -8.58 -30.52
C LYS A 716 -23.14 -7.73 -29.37
N ILE A 717 -22.80 -8.39 -28.26
CA ILE A 717 -22.17 -7.75 -27.08
C ILE A 717 -20.76 -7.30 -27.48
N GLN A 718 -20.48 -6.00 -27.35
CA GLN A 718 -19.20 -5.40 -27.73
C GLN A 718 -18.22 -5.45 -26.56
N ILE A 719 -17.10 -6.16 -26.73
CA ILE A 719 -16.06 -6.32 -25.70
C ILE A 719 -14.76 -5.69 -26.17
N LEU A 720 -14.24 -4.73 -25.40
CA LEU A 720 -12.87 -4.24 -25.57
C LEU A 720 -11.96 -5.00 -24.61
N ALA A 721 -11.08 -5.84 -25.15
CA ALA A 721 -10.15 -6.65 -24.38
C ALA A 721 -8.72 -6.09 -24.50
N ILE A 722 -8.21 -5.52 -23.41
CA ILE A 722 -6.87 -4.95 -23.32
C ILE A 722 -5.96 -6.01 -22.71
N ILE A 723 -5.02 -6.51 -23.51
CA ILE A 723 -3.96 -7.41 -23.07
C ILE A 723 -2.72 -6.55 -22.85
N GLY A 724 -2.41 -6.26 -21.59
CA GLY A 724 -1.30 -5.42 -21.17
C GLY A 724 0.06 -6.14 -21.26
N ASN A 725 1.04 -5.64 -20.51
CA ASN A 725 2.34 -6.29 -20.38
C ASN A 725 2.15 -7.75 -19.92
N SER A 726 2.64 -8.67 -20.74
CA SER A 726 2.54 -10.12 -20.56
C SER A 726 3.80 -10.77 -19.97
N THR A 727 4.82 -9.97 -19.62
CA THR A 727 6.13 -10.47 -19.16
C THR A 727 6.01 -11.32 -17.90
N GLY A 728 6.17 -12.64 -18.01
CA GLY A 728 6.14 -13.55 -16.85
C GLY A 728 4.74 -13.99 -16.42
N ILE A 729 3.71 -13.71 -17.23
CA ILE A 729 2.32 -14.14 -16.99
C ILE A 729 1.68 -14.73 -18.26
N ASP A 730 0.77 -15.68 -18.09
CA ASP A 730 0.00 -16.25 -19.19
C ASP A 730 -1.34 -15.54 -19.40
N VAL A 731 -1.34 -14.59 -20.34
CA VAL A 731 -2.54 -13.88 -20.81
C VAL A 731 -3.18 -14.54 -22.03
N SER A 732 -2.60 -15.64 -22.55
CA SER A 732 -3.11 -16.32 -23.73
C SER A 732 -4.39 -17.10 -23.42
N GLU A 733 -4.46 -17.71 -22.23
CA GLU A 733 -5.67 -18.40 -21.77
C GLU A 733 -6.83 -17.41 -21.53
N ASP A 734 -6.56 -16.21 -20.98
CA ASP A 734 -7.57 -15.15 -20.84
C ASP A 734 -8.22 -14.82 -22.19
N LYS A 735 -7.41 -14.73 -23.24
CA LYS A 735 -7.86 -14.48 -24.61
C LYS A 735 -8.74 -15.62 -25.14
N GLN A 736 -8.33 -16.87 -24.94
CA GLN A 736 -9.11 -18.04 -25.37
C GLN A 736 -10.46 -18.14 -24.65
N ILE A 737 -10.51 -17.80 -23.37
CA ILE A 737 -11.77 -17.77 -22.60
C ILE A 737 -12.74 -16.77 -23.21
N LEU A 738 -12.26 -15.57 -23.55
CA LEU A 738 -13.07 -14.52 -24.18
C LEU A 738 -13.57 -14.95 -25.57
N GLU A 739 -12.71 -15.53 -26.41
CA GLU A 739 -13.08 -15.97 -27.77
C GLU A 739 -14.18 -17.04 -27.81
N ARG A 740 -14.40 -17.78 -26.70
CA ARG A 740 -15.45 -18.80 -26.58
C ARG A 740 -16.83 -18.22 -26.22
N LEU A 741 -16.93 -16.92 -25.93
CA LEU A 741 -18.17 -16.30 -25.50
C LEU A 741 -19.22 -16.24 -26.63
N PRO A 742 -20.46 -16.69 -26.38
CA PRO A 742 -21.51 -16.67 -27.40
C PRO A 742 -22.01 -15.25 -27.67
N ASN A 743 -22.34 -14.96 -28.93
CA ASN A 743 -22.98 -13.70 -29.34
C ASN A 743 -22.18 -12.42 -28.98
N THR A 744 -20.84 -12.50 -29.02
CA THR A 744 -19.93 -11.39 -28.74
C THR A 744 -19.20 -10.92 -29.99
N GLU A 745 -18.81 -9.65 -29.99
CA GLU A 745 -17.80 -9.09 -30.89
C GLU A 745 -16.68 -8.51 -30.03
N ILE A 746 -15.47 -9.05 -30.18
CA ILE A 746 -14.35 -8.77 -29.29
C ILE A 746 -13.23 -8.09 -30.06
N LYS A 747 -12.80 -6.94 -29.58
CA LYS A 747 -11.62 -6.24 -30.09
C LYS A 747 -10.47 -6.40 -29.11
N PHE A 748 -9.42 -7.09 -29.53
CA PHE A 748 -8.20 -7.25 -28.76
C PHE A 748 -7.23 -6.10 -29.03
N LEU A 749 -6.79 -5.43 -27.97
CA LEU A 749 -5.66 -4.53 -27.96
C LEU A 749 -4.51 -5.22 -27.23
N VAL A 750 -3.56 -5.76 -27.97
CA VAL A 750 -2.40 -6.46 -27.40
C VAL A 750 -1.22 -5.50 -27.31
N GLU A 751 -0.74 -5.30 -26.09
CA GLU A 751 0.32 -4.38 -25.71
C GLU A 751 0.19 -3.00 -26.40
N PRO A 752 -1.00 -2.36 -26.39
CA PRO A 752 -1.25 -1.17 -27.19
C PRO A 752 -0.42 0.03 -26.71
N GLN A 753 -0.21 1.00 -27.60
CA GLN A 753 0.23 2.32 -27.18
C GLN A 753 -0.93 3.09 -26.54
N ARG A 754 -0.60 4.01 -25.61
CA ARG A 754 -1.60 4.85 -24.93
C ARG A 754 -2.57 5.55 -25.88
N GLN A 755 -2.08 6.07 -27.00
CA GLN A 755 -2.91 6.80 -27.95
C GLN A 755 -3.96 5.89 -28.60
N GLN A 756 -3.53 4.71 -29.06
CA GLN A 756 -4.43 3.69 -29.60
C GLN A 756 -5.52 3.31 -28.60
N LEU A 757 -5.16 3.03 -27.34
CA LEU A 757 -6.14 2.71 -26.31
C LEU A 757 -7.15 3.85 -26.08
N ASN A 758 -6.67 5.10 -26.02
CA ASN A 758 -7.52 6.27 -25.84
C ASN A 758 -8.49 6.51 -26.99
N ASP A 759 -8.06 6.26 -28.23
CA ASP A 759 -8.87 6.44 -29.42
C ASP A 759 -9.94 5.34 -29.50
N GLU A 760 -9.57 4.10 -29.18
CA GLU A 760 -10.47 2.94 -29.17
C GLU A 760 -11.58 3.07 -28.13
N LEU A 761 -11.25 3.49 -26.91
CA LEU A 761 -12.23 3.77 -25.85
C LEU A 761 -13.25 4.86 -26.22
N ARG A 762 -12.93 5.71 -27.21
CA ARG A 762 -13.81 6.80 -27.68
C ARG A 762 -14.54 6.48 -28.99
N SER A 763 -14.02 5.54 -29.77
CA SER A 763 -14.43 5.31 -31.16
C SER A 763 -15.80 4.65 -31.31
N GLN A 764 -16.15 3.75 -30.39
CA GLN A 764 -17.38 2.96 -30.43
C GLN A 764 -17.94 2.71 -29.02
N SER A 765 -19.19 2.25 -28.97
CA SER A 765 -19.84 1.80 -27.76
C SER A 765 -19.27 0.46 -27.32
N TRP A 766 -18.90 0.34 -26.05
CA TRP A 766 -18.44 -0.91 -25.45
C TRP A 766 -19.44 -1.33 -24.38
N ASP A 767 -19.80 -2.62 -24.31
CA ASP A 767 -20.67 -3.16 -23.26
C ASP A 767 -19.81 -3.67 -22.08
N ILE A 768 -18.70 -4.33 -22.41
CA ILE A 768 -17.71 -4.86 -21.46
C ILE A 768 -16.32 -4.30 -21.79
N LEU A 769 -15.62 -3.85 -20.75
CA LEU A 769 -14.19 -3.55 -20.78
C LEU A 769 -13.45 -4.65 -20.00
N PHE A 770 -12.50 -5.32 -20.63
CA PHE A 770 -11.66 -6.32 -19.99
C PHE A 770 -10.20 -5.88 -20.01
N PHE A 771 -9.49 -6.05 -18.89
CA PHE A 771 -8.06 -5.84 -18.79
C PHE A 771 -7.39 -7.07 -18.15
N ALA A 772 -6.35 -7.59 -18.80
CA ALA A 772 -5.44 -8.59 -18.25
C ALA A 772 -3.99 -8.11 -18.40
N GLY A 773 -3.21 -8.16 -17.33
CA GLY A 773 -1.82 -7.70 -17.33
C GLY A 773 -1.33 -7.34 -15.93
N HIS A 774 -0.09 -6.87 -15.84
CA HIS A 774 0.45 -6.36 -14.57
C HIS A 774 -0.27 -5.09 -14.12
N SER A 775 -0.49 -4.97 -12.82
CA SER A 775 -0.96 -3.76 -12.16
C SER A 775 -0.35 -3.61 -10.77
N TYR A 776 -0.18 -2.37 -10.29
CA TYR A 776 0.28 -2.11 -8.92
C TYR A 776 -0.20 -0.74 -8.42
N THR A 777 -0.29 -0.60 -7.10
CA THR A 777 -0.59 0.65 -6.41
C THR A 777 0.65 1.18 -5.73
N GLN A 778 0.94 2.46 -5.96
CA GLN A 778 2.05 3.12 -5.29
C GLN A 778 1.64 3.54 -3.87
N SER A 779 2.29 2.96 -2.86
CA SER A 779 1.97 3.02 -1.41
C SER A 779 1.98 4.41 -0.74
N GLN A 780 2.12 5.50 -1.49
CA GLN A 780 2.09 6.88 -0.98
C GLN A 780 1.00 7.76 -1.59
N ALA A 781 0.31 7.31 -2.65
CA ALA A 781 -0.69 8.13 -3.34
C ALA A 781 -1.95 7.34 -3.74
N GLU A 782 -2.03 6.04 -3.40
CA GLU A 782 -3.11 5.14 -3.82
C GLU A 782 -3.38 5.13 -5.33
N LEU A 783 -2.44 5.60 -6.15
CA LEU A 783 -2.61 5.65 -7.60
C LEU A 783 -2.36 4.26 -8.18
N GLY A 784 -3.46 3.55 -8.45
CA GLY A 784 -3.43 2.30 -9.21
C GLY A 784 -2.90 2.54 -10.62
N ARG A 785 -1.91 1.75 -11.02
CA ARG A 785 -1.31 1.75 -12.35
C ARG A 785 -1.53 0.41 -13.03
N ILE A 786 -1.81 0.47 -14.33
CA ILE A 786 -1.84 -0.69 -15.22
C ILE A 786 -0.69 -0.60 -16.22
N TYR A 787 0.00 -1.72 -16.46
CA TYR A 787 1.01 -1.84 -17.51
C TYR A 787 0.30 -2.22 -18.82
N ILE A 788 0.10 -1.24 -19.69
CA ILE A 788 -0.58 -1.49 -20.98
C ILE A 788 0.35 -2.10 -22.02
N ASN A 789 1.66 -1.99 -21.84
CA ASN A 789 2.71 -2.67 -22.61
C ASN A 789 4.01 -2.68 -21.77
N PRO A 790 5.11 -3.32 -22.21
CA PRO A 790 6.35 -3.40 -21.44
C PRO A 790 7.04 -2.05 -21.16
N THR A 791 6.67 -0.98 -21.88
CA THR A 791 7.32 0.33 -21.80
C THR A 791 6.45 1.44 -21.20
N GLU A 792 5.12 1.27 -21.20
CA GLU A 792 4.17 2.28 -20.76
C GLU A 792 3.28 1.79 -19.61
N THR A 793 3.14 2.65 -18.60
CA THR A 793 2.16 2.48 -17.52
C THR A 793 1.16 3.62 -17.52
N LEU A 794 -0.10 3.33 -17.21
CA LEU A 794 -1.16 4.32 -17.11
C LEU A 794 -1.78 4.34 -15.72
N THR A 795 -2.04 5.54 -15.21
CA THR A 795 -2.93 5.71 -14.05
C THR A 795 -4.38 5.81 -14.52
N ILE A 796 -5.32 5.49 -13.64
CA ILE A 796 -6.76 5.64 -13.92
C ILE A 796 -7.12 7.10 -14.24
N ALA A 797 -6.49 8.07 -13.57
CA ALA A 797 -6.66 9.50 -13.88
C ALA A 797 -6.30 9.84 -15.33
N GLN A 798 -5.32 9.16 -15.92
CA GLN A 798 -4.91 9.34 -17.32
C GLN A 798 -5.91 8.75 -18.33
N LEU A 799 -6.73 7.78 -17.90
CA LEU A 799 -7.80 7.15 -18.69
C LEU A 799 -9.19 7.75 -18.40
N LYS A 800 -9.33 8.56 -17.35
CA LYS A 800 -10.61 9.13 -16.84
C LYS A 800 -11.53 9.65 -17.93
N ASN A 801 -11.04 10.47 -18.85
CA ASN A 801 -11.87 11.06 -19.90
C ASN A 801 -12.30 10.06 -20.98
N ALA A 802 -11.42 9.12 -21.33
CA ALA A 802 -11.74 8.08 -22.31
C ALA A 802 -12.76 7.09 -21.73
N LEU A 803 -12.56 6.67 -20.48
CA LEU A 803 -13.50 5.81 -19.76
C LEU A 803 -14.85 6.49 -19.52
N LYS A 804 -14.89 7.77 -19.11
CA LYS A 804 -16.15 8.52 -19.01
C LYS A 804 -16.93 8.52 -20.32
N LYS A 805 -16.23 8.67 -21.46
CA LYS A 805 -16.88 8.62 -22.77
C LYS A 805 -17.39 7.21 -23.10
N ALA A 806 -16.62 6.17 -22.78
CA ALA A 806 -17.06 4.78 -22.93
C ALA A 806 -18.31 4.48 -22.08
N ILE A 807 -18.35 4.93 -20.83
CA ILE A 807 -19.52 4.81 -19.92
C ILE A 807 -20.74 5.52 -20.50
N GLN A 808 -20.58 6.78 -20.95
CA GLN A 808 -21.65 7.51 -21.63
C GLN A 808 -22.14 6.82 -22.91
N SER A 809 -21.27 6.03 -23.54
CA SER A 809 -21.58 5.32 -24.79
C SER A 809 -22.06 3.88 -24.57
N GLY A 810 -22.26 3.46 -23.31
CA GLY A 810 -22.89 2.18 -22.98
C GLY A 810 -22.08 1.20 -22.13
N LEU A 811 -20.86 1.55 -21.67
CA LEU A 811 -20.05 0.65 -20.84
C LEU A 811 -20.73 0.36 -19.50
N GLN A 812 -21.08 -0.91 -19.27
CA GLN A 812 -21.82 -1.37 -18.09
C GLN A 812 -20.99 -2.26 -17.16
N LEU A 813 -20.02 -3.01 -17.68
CA LEU A 813 -19.17 -3.90 -16.89
C LEU A 813 -17.70 -3.69 -17.22
N ALA A 814 -16.87 -3.49 -16.19
CA ALA A 814 -15.41 -3.49 -16.33
C ALA A 814 -14.78 -4.62 -15.49
N ILE A 815 -13.92 -5.44 -16.09
CA ILE A 815 -13.27 -6.57 -15.44
C ILE A 815 -11.76 -6.32 -15.47
N PHE A 816 -11.16 -6.14 -14.31
CA PHE A 816 -9.71 -5.97 -14.14
C PHE A 816 -9.12 -7.25 -13.57
N ASN A 817 -8.70 -8.15 -14.47
CA ASN A 817 -8.08 -9.43 -14.12
C ASN A 817 -6.57 -9.28 -13.85
N SER A 818 -6.23 -8.42 -12.88
CA SER A 818 -4.87 -7.99 -12.56
C SER A 818 -4.61 -7.84 -11.04
N CYS A 819 -3.33 -7.80 -10.64
CA CYS A 819 -2.86 -7.95 -9.25
C CYS A 819 -3.18 -6.85 -8.22
N ASP A 820 -3.84 -5.74 -8.56
CA ASP A 820 -4.11 -4.67 -7.59
C ASP A 820 -5.46 -3.98 -7.82
N GLY A 821 -6.51 -4.72 -7.54
CA GLY A 821 -7.88 -4.30 -7.78
C GLY A 821 -8.43 -3.31 -6.77
N LEU A 822 -7.98 -3.29 -5.52
CA LEU A 822 -8.48 -2.34 -4.52
C LEU A 822 -7.93 -0.93 -4.73
N GLY A 823 -6.63 -0.77 -5.00
CA GLY A 823 -6.08 0.55 -5.30
C GLY A 823 -6.52 1.07 -6.68
N LEU A 824 -6.78 0.19 -7.65
CA LEU A 824 -7.49 0.56 -8.89
C LEU A 824 -8.95 0.92 -8.61
N GLY A 825 -9.64 0.12 -7.79
CA GLY A 825 -11.06 0.24 -7.46
C GLY A 825 -11.42 1.58 -6.83
N VAL A 826 -10.62 2.09 -5.87
CA VAL A 826 -10.85 3.42 -5.27
C VAL A 826 -10.75 4.55 -6.30
N ASN A 827 -9.81 4.48 -7.25
CA ASN A 827 -9.69 5.49 -8.31
C ASN A 827 -10.76 5.34 -9.41
N LEU A 828 -11.16 4.11 -9.70
CA LEU A 828 -12.18 3.80 -10.71
C LEU A 828 -13.60 4.08 -10.20
N ILE A 829 -13.81 4.01 -8.88
CA ILE A 829 -15.05 4.41 -8.19
C ILE A 829 -15.49 5.82 -8.59
N GLU A 830 -14.56 6.78 -8.70
CA GLU A 830 -14.88 8.16 -9.12
C GLU A 830 -15.44 8.26 -10.55
N LEU A 831 -15.24 7.23 -11.37
CA LEU A 831 -15.75 7.19 -12.74
C LEU A 831 -17.21 6.77 -12.78
N HIS A 832 -17.75 6.26 -11.67
CA HIS A 832 -19.11 5.74 -11.57
C HIS A 832 -19.43 4.66 -12.62
N ILE A 833 -18.44 3.81 -12.94
CA ILE A 833 -18.67 2.61 -13.76
C ILE A 833 -19.79 1.79 -13.07
N PRO A 834 -20.84 1.37 -13.80
CA PRO A 834 -21.99 0.72 -13.19
C PRO A 834 -21.61 -0.51 -12.36
N GLN A 835 -20.84 -1.42 -12.95
CA GLN A 835 -20.32 -2.63 -12.30
C GLN A 835 -18.85 -2.83 -12.65
N MET A 836 -18.08 -3.29 -11.67
CA MET A 836 -16.68 -3.58 -11.83
C MET A 836 -16.29 -4.82 -11.04
N ILE A 837 -15.47 -5.67 -11.63
CA ILE A 837 -14.88 -6.84 -10.95
C ILE A 837 -13.38 -6.63 -10.90
N VAL A 838 -12.81 -6.71 -9.70
CA VAL A 838 -11.39 -6.51 -9.43
C VAL A 838 -10.86 -7.56 -8.46
N MET A 839 -9.55 -7.71 -8.35
CA MET A 839 -8.91 -8.62 -7.39
C MET A 839 -8.44 -7.88 -6.14
N ARG A 840 -8.84 -8.35 -4.96
CA ARG A 840 -8.57 -7.75 -3.65
C ARG A 840 -7.08 -7.61 -3.38
N GLU A 841 -6.35 -8.67 -3.69
CA GLU A 841 -4.91 -8.85 -3.50
C GLU A 841 -4.31 -9.44 -4.79
N PRO A 842 -2.96 -9.50 -4.93
CA PRO A 842 -2.29 -10.07 -6.08
C PRO A 842 -2.77 -11.49 -6.40
N VAL A 843 -3.24 -11.70 -7.63
CA VAL A 843 -3.84 -12.96 -8.07
C VAL A 843 -2.86 -13.79 -8.92
N PRO A 844 -2.70 -15.12 -8.65
CA PRO A 844 -2.01 -16.04 -9.55
C PRO A 844 -2.76 -16.24 -10.88
N ASP A 845 -2.05 -16.51 -11.98
CA ASP A 845 -2.65 -16.76 -13.30
C ASP A 845 -3.75 -17.82 -13.26
N LYS A 846 -3.46 -18.98 -12.67
CA LYS A 846 -4.41 -20.09 -12.59
C LYS A 846 -5.70 -19.72 -11.86
N VAL A 847 -5.61 -18.90 -10.81
CA VAL A 847 -6.78 -18.42 -10.05
C VAL A 847 -7.56 -17.39 -10.87
N ALA A 848 -6.87 -16.44 -11.50
CA ALA A 848 -7.45 -15.41 -12.34
C ALA A 848 -8.20 -16.01 -13.56
N GLN A 849 -7.60 -17.01 -14.22
CA GLN A 849 -8.14 -17.69 -15.39
C GLN A 849 -9.34 -18.58 -15.01
N GLU A 850 -9.25 -19.36 -13.93
CA GLU A 850 -10.36 -20.22 -13.50
C GLU A 850 -11.56 -19.40 -13.02
N PHE A 851 -11.32 -18.29 -12.31
CA PHE A 851 -12.36 -17.32 -11.98
C PHE A 851 -13.02 -16.77 -13.24
N LEU A 852 -12.23 -16.22 -14.16
CA LEU A 852 -12.72 -15.59 -15.39
C LEU A 852 -13.55 -16.56 -16.22
N LYS A 853 -13.05 -17.79 -16.40
CA LYS A 853 -13.72 -18.87 -17.11
C LYS A 853 -15.06 -19.22 -16.48
N SER A 854 -15.09 -19.48 -15.16
CA SER A 854 -16.33 -19.84 -14.50
C SER A 854 -17.34 -18.68 -14.53
N PHE A 855 -16.89 -17.47 -14.21
CA PHE A 855 -17.74 -16.28 -14.17
C PHE A 855 -18.39 -16.03 -15.53
N LEU A 856 -17.58 -15.94 -16.59
CA LEU A 856 -18.08 -15.63 -17.94
C LEU A 856 -18.98 -16.75 -18.48
N THR A 857 -18.67 -18.02 -18.18
CA THR A 857 -19.52 -19.15 -18.61
C THR A 857 -20.88 -19.09 -17.95
N THR A 858 -20.93 -18.92 -16.63
CA THR A 858 -22.19 -18.85 -15.88
C THR A 858 -22.99 -17.60 -16.25
N PHE A 859 -22.32 -16.45 -16.38
CA PHE A 859 -22.97 -15.19 -16.75
C PHE A 859 -23.53 -15.22 -18.17
N ALA A 860 -22.77 -15.75 -19.13
CA ALA A 860 -23.23 -15.89 -20.52
C ALA A 860 -24.39 -16.88 -20.70
N ASN A 861 -24.60 -17.78 -19.75
CA ASN A 861 -25.70 -18.74 -19.73
C ASN A 861 -26.98 -18.22 -19.05
N GLY A 862 -27.03 -16.93 -18.66
CA GLY A 862 -28.26 -16.26 -18.19
C GLY A 862 -28.35 -16.04 -16.68
N SER A 863 -27.39 -16.52 -15.89
CA SER A 863 -27.34 -16.23 -14.46
C SER A 863 -27.10 -14.73 -14.18
N THR A 864 -27.57 -14.23 -13.03
CA THR A 864 -27.30 -12.83 -12.65
C THR A 864 -25.80 -12.60 -12.42
N LEU A 865 -25.34 -11.36 -12.55
CA LEU A 865 -23.92 -11.01 -12.34
C LEU A 865 -23.43 -11.46 -10.96
N TYR A 866 -24.24 -11.25 -9.91
CA TYR A 866 -23.88 -11.56 -8.53
C TYR A 866 -23.82 -13.07 -8.28
N GLN A 867 -24.81 -13.83 -8.76
CA GLN A 867 -24.76 -15.29 -8.67
C GLN A 867 -23.59 -15.87 -9.47
N SER A 868 -23.29 -15.30 -10.63
CA SER A 868 -22.16 -15.74 -11.47
C SER A 868 -20.81 -15.50 -10.78
N VAL A 869 -20.65 -14.36 -10.10
CA VAL A 869 -19.44 -14.10 -9.29
C VAL A 869 -19.39 -15.04 -8.08
N ARG A 870 -20.51 -15.26 -7.40
CA ARG A 870 -20.60 -16.18 -6.25
C ARG A 870 -20.18 -17.59 -6.62
N GLU A 871 -20.79 -18.15 -7.65
CA GLU A 871 -20.48 -19.50 -8.14
C GLU A 871 -19.01 -19.59 -8.59
N ALA A 872 -18.52 -18.60 -9.33
CA ALA A 872 -17.13 -18.56 -9.78
C ALA A 872 -16.15 -18.53 -8.60
N ARG A 873 -16.46 -17.75 -7.55
CA ARG A 873 -15.66 -17.69 -6.33
C ARG A 873 -15.69 -19.02 -5.58
N GLU A 874 -16.85 -19.63 -5.39
CA GLU A 874 -16.96 -20.92 -4.70
C GLU A 874 -16.18 -22.03 -5.42
N LYS A 875 -16.13 -22.02 -6.76
CA LYS A 875 -15.28 -22.98 -7.50
C LYS A 875 -13.78 -22.79 -7.24
N LEU A 876 -13.33 -21.58 -6.90
CA LEU A 876 -11.94 -21.35 -6.52
C LEU A 876 -11.54 -22.08 -5.24
N GLN A 877 -12.49 -22.51 -4.41
CA GLN A 877 -12.20 -23.32 -3.23
C GLN A 877 -11.41 -24.59 -3.58
N GLY A 878 -11.66 -25.18 -4.76
CA GLY A 878 -10.90 -26.33 -5.25
C GLY A 878 -9.41 -26.05 -5.53
N LEU A 879 -9.03 -24.77 -5.59
CA LEU A 879 -7.65 -24.32 -5.79
C LEU A 879 -6.97 -23.89 -4.48
N GLU A 880 -7.68 -23.83 -3.35
CA GLU A 880 -7.14 -23.27 -2.10
C GLU A 880 -6.01 -24.09 -1.48
N ASN A 881 -5.91 -25.39 -1.80
CA ASN A 881 -4.76 -26.22 -1.42
C ASN A 881 -3.43 -25.74 -2.05
N GLU A 882 -3.50 -25.06 -3.20
CA GLU A 882 -2.32 -24.54 -3.91
C GLU A 882 -2.20 -23.01 -3.78
N PHE A 883 -3.34 -22.31 -3.72
CA PHE A 883 -3.45 -20.87 -3.62
C PHE A 883 -4.39 -20.51 -2.46
N PRO A 884 -3.88 -20.41 -1.22
CA PRO A 884 -4.71 -20.26 -0.04
C PRO A 884 -5.58 -19.01 -0.16
N CYS A 885 -6.84 -19.12 0.28
CA CYS A 885 -7.81 -18.03 0.27
C CYS A 885 -8.12 -17.46 -1.14
N ALA A 886 -7.96 -18.25 -2.21
CA ALA A 886 -8.33 -17.85 -3.57
C ALA A 886 -9.77 -17.33 -3.68
N THR A 887 -10.69 -17.86 -2.87
CA THR A 887 -12.09 -17.42 -2.80
C THR A 887 -12.26 -15.97 -2.32
N TRP A 888 -11.21 -15.36 -1.73
CA TRP A 888 -11.25 -14.01 -1.16
C TRP A 888 -10.92 -12.90 -2.16
N LEU A 889 -10.31 -13.28 -3.28
CA LEU A 889 -9.69 -12.33 -4.20
C LEU A 889 -10.70 -11.60 -5.07
N PRO A 890 -11.67 -12.25 -5.75
CA PRO A 890 -12.57 -11.52 -6.63
C PRO A 890 -13.57 -10.68 -5.83
N VAL A 891 -13.68 -9.38 -6.16
CA VAL A 891 -14.55 -8.42 -5.47
C VAL A 891 -15.31 -7.59 -6.49
N ILE A 892 -16.61 -7.41 -6.24
CA ILE A 892 -17.46 -6.51 -7.02
C ILE A 892 -17.37 -5.10 -6.43
N PHE A 893 -17.11 -4.12 -7.27
CA PHE A 893 -17.36 -2.71 -7.00
C PHE A 893 -18.55 -2.25 -7.82
N GLN A 894 -19.45 -1.53 -7.18
CA GLN A 894 -20.69 -1.10 -7.80
C GLN A 894 -21.00 0.37 -7.54
N ASN A 895 -21.53 1.05 -8.56
CA ASN A 895 -22.33 2.26 -8.36
C ASN A 895 -23.72 1.86 -7.78
N PRO A 896 -24.06 2.22 -6.53
CA PRO A 896 -25.29 1.78 -5.89
C PRO A 896 -26.58 2.21 -6.59
N ALA A 897 -26.56 3.26 -7.41
CA ALA A 897 -27.71 3.69 -8.22
C ALA A 897 -27.85 2.96 -9.56
N ALA A 898 -26.91 2.06 -9.90
CA ALA A 898 -26.97 1.28 -11.13
C ALA A 898 -27.55 -0.11 -10.87
N ILE A 899 -28.49 -0.53 -11.71
CA ILE A 899 -28.99 -1.91 -11.74
C ILE A 899 -27.92 -2.77 -12.45
N PRO A 900 -27.53 -3.93 -11.91
CA PRO A 900 -26.58 -4.82 -12.57
C PRO A 900 -27.07 -5.26 -13.96
N PRO A 901 -26.19 -5.39 -14.97
CA PRO A 901 -26.56 -5.94 -16.25
C PRO A 901 -26.84 -7.45 -16.13
N SER A 902 -27.69 -7.96 -17.01
CA SER A 902 -27.77 -9.39 -17.31
C SER A 902 -27.35 -9.62 -18.76
N TRP A 903 -26.86 -10.83 -19.04
CA TRP A 903 -26.44 -11.18 -20.40
C TRP A 903 -27.58 -11.07 -21.41
N GLU A 904 -28.79 -11.51 -21.00
CA GLU A 904 -30.02 -11.38 -21.79
C GLU A 904 -30.43 -9.92 -22.01
N ASN A 905 -30.28 -9.03 -21.02
CA ASN A 905 -30.60 -7.60 -21.15
C ASN A 905 -29.65 -6.83 -22.08
N TRP A 906 -28.53 -7.45 -22.51
CA TRP A 906 -27.72 -6.92 -23.62
C TRP A 906 -28.18 -7.43 -24.99
N GLN A 907 -28.92 -8.54 -25.03
CA GLN A 907 -29.43 -9.17 -26.25
C GLN A 907 -30.87 -8.75 -26.58
N LEU A 908 -31.68 -8.52 -25.54
CA LEU A 908 -33.09 -8.15 -25.62
C LEU A 908 -33.31 -6.96 -24.69
N ARG A 909 -33.51 -5.79 -25.26
CA ARG A 909 -34.26 -4.72 -24.59
C ARG A 909 -35.43 -4.37 -25.49
N ASP A 910 -36.57 -4.97 -25.19
CA ASP A 910 -37.89 -4.49 -25.62
C ASP A 910 -38.24 -3.19 -24.88
#